data_AF-A0A945XAY6-F1
#
_entry.id   AF-A0A945XAY6-F1
#
_cell.length_a   1.000
_cell.length_b   1.000
_cell.length_c   1.000
_cell.angle_alpha   90.00
_cell.angle_beta   90.00
_cell.angle_gamma   90.00
#
_symmetry.space_group_name_H-M   'P 1'
#
loop_
_entity.id
_entity.type
_entity.pdbx_description
1 polymer ?
#
loop_
_entity_poly.entity_id
_entity_poly.type
_entity_poly.pdbx_seq_one_letter_code
_entity_poly.pdbx_strand_id
1 'polypeptide(L)'
;KSSRIKLMTDGILLAETQSDPLLKQYDTIIIDEAHERSLNIDFLLGYLKQILPKRPDLKLIITSATIDPDRFSRHFDNAPVLNVSGRTYPVEVRYRPPEEVDSKEESNKQRQDRTQRQQQAILDAVHELSREGPGDILLFLSGEREIREVGEFLTKARLSQCEILPLFSRLSAKEQNRIFANHSSRRIILSTNVAETSLTVPGIRYVIDSGTARISRYSHRTGIQRLPIEKVSQAAADQRKGRCGRVADGICIRLYSESDFDTRSAFTDAEILRTHLAPVILQMAALKLGQPDQFPFIDPPDLRLIRDGFRTLHELGAVHTNNTITPLGKKVARFPVDPQVARMLLAAERESCLTEMLIIAAALTIQDPRERPLDAQQAADQKHEPFEDEQSDFLFFINLWHFYEEQKQQLSSGQLRKLCKTNFLSWMRMREWREVHTQLRQLTKEMGLKLNNQAADYGMVHRALLTGLLSHIATVSSEKHLYNAARGVQMKIWPGSGQFKSNPKWIIAAEKVETSQLYARIVARIEPQWVERIGKHLLKHSYAEPHWEKRRGQVAAFETVTLYGIPIVARRKTNFGPIDPKESRKIFIRFALVEGELHTQGSFLAKNRKQIEAVESLEAKSRRRDILADDQTLYEFYDQHIPDGVYSAPTFEKWRKQAEKKNPSLLYLTKETLMQHDAESVRNGNQFPDHLTVGRAKLPLSYHFEPENESDGVTLTLPAELLQQMEPESFEWLVPGLLRDRIIAMLRALPKSWRRNFVPAPDFTDAVLPSLNPLDGPLGPQLSSRLRHITGVTLPEKIWQDLTLPDHLMMRFQILDSDGQIQQSGRNLAALQKQGQSAPVAAVTPSTKKRAAAAPTHPLERRHISRWDFGELPESIEVERHNIIVTLYPALVATRKKGEHTLSIQLLDTPEQAEQASQRGITSLFQQEQQSHLQKLLKQQIDQQKLCLHYLSIGRCEALIQDLLQTTTHAALFTADSSLPRSSAHYQQRSKQALETLPSLLLHYGKVTEAALKSHHQLMRQLKGSVSPTQLMTYSKIKSHIETLIYPNFLQQTPAEWLPELPRYLQAVEKRLEKLQQNPQADRQRAQQLAPHWDPFEKRIHDNHSPQFMEYRWMVEEFRVSLFAQELGTKKSVSADRLKKLWKKL
;
A
#
# COMPACT_ATOMS: atom_id res chain seq x y z
N LYS A 1 -41.82 34.35 50.17
CA LYS A 1 -41.25 34.44 51.55
C LYS A 1 -42.25 34.07 52.67
N SER A 2 -43.32 33.30 52.40
CA SER A 2 -44.33 32.88 53.40
C SER A 2 -44.23 31.42 53.86
N SER A 3 -43.53 30.55 53.13
CA SER A 3 -43.42 29.12 53.48
C SER A 3 -42.54 28.93 54.72
N ARG A 4 -43.10 28.29 55.77
CA ARG A 4 -42.39 27.87 56.99
C ARG A 4 -41.90 26.42 56.92
N ILE A 5 -42.54 25.61 56.08
CA ILE A 5 -42.13 24.24 55.74
C ILE A 5 -41.98 24.21 54.22
N LYS A 6 -40.88 23.62 53.74
CA LYS A 6 -40.58 23.50 52.32
C LYS A 6 -40.29 22.03 52.01
N LEU A 7 -41.19 21.41 51.24
CA LEU A 7 -40.97 20.08 50.69
C LEU A 7 -40.17 20.21 49.40
N MET A 8 -39.10 19.43 49.27
CA MET A 8 -38.25 19.40 48.10
C MET A 8 -37.60 18.03 47.95
N THR A 9 -37.10 17.73 46.76
CA THR A 9 -36.28 16.54 46.54
C THR A 9 -34.88 16.74 47.07
N ASP A 10 -34.19 15.64 47.35
CA ASP A 10 -32.77 15.62 47.74
C ASP A 10 -31.87 16.41 46.77
N GLY A 11 -32.10 16.29 45.46
CA GLY A 11 -31.39 17.04 44.43
C GLY A 11 -31.57 18.56 44.50
N ILE A 12 -32.75 19.05 44.91
CA ILE A 12 -32.99 20.50 45.08
C ILE A 12 -32.20 21.01 46.29
N LEU A 13 -32.25 20.29 47.41
CA LEU A 13 -31.48 20.66 48.61
C LEU A 13 -29.98 20.68 48.29
N LEU A 14 -29.50 19.69 47.53
CA LEU A 14 -28.12 19.64 47.05
C LEU A 14 -27.76 20.84 46.17
N ALA A 15 -28.62 21.25 45.25
CA ALA A 15 -28.39 22.43 44.42
C ALA A 15 -28.26 23.71 45.25
N GLU A 16 -29.06 23.86 46.32
CA GLU A 16 -28.99 25.03 47.20
C GLU A 16 -27.68 25.13 47.98
N THR A 17 -27.00 24.01 48.24
CA THR A 17 -25.65 24.04 48.85
C THR A 17 -24.63 24.83 48.03
N GLN A 18 -24.85 25.01 46.71
CA GLN A 18 -23.95 25.81 45.87
C GLN A 18 -24.06 27.32 46.14
N SER A 19 -25.26 27.82 46.43
CA SER A 19 -25.50 29.24 46.69
C SER A 19 -25.49 29.57 48.19
N ASP A 20 -25.85 28.61 49.04
CA ASP A 20 -25.84 28.71 50.49
C ASP A 20 -25.12 27.50 51.12
N PRO A 21 -23.77 27.50 51.14
CA PRO A 21 -23.00 26.36 51.65
C PRO A 21 -23.24 26.04 53.12
N LEU A 22 -23.75 26.98 53.92
CA LEU A 22 -24.04 26.76 55.33
C LEU A 22 -25.53 26.50 55.59
N LEU A 23 -26.37 26.46 54.55
CA LEU A 23 -27.82 26.26 54.64
C LEU A 23 -28.45 27.21 55.68
N LYS A 24 -28.09 28.50 55.61
CA LYS A 24 -28.56 29.55 56.53
C LYS A 24 -30.05 29.83 56.43
N GLN A 25 -30.69 29.44 55.33
CA GLN A 25 -32.14 29.55 55.16
C GLN A 25 -32.93 28.53 55.98
N TYR A 26 -32.26 27.54 56.59
CA TYR A 26 -32.90 26.42 57.29
C TYR A 26 -32.49 26.40 58.77
N ASP A 27 -33.49 26.22 59.65
CA ASP A 27 -33.29 25.87 61.05
C ASP A 27 -33.26 24.34 61.27
N THR A 28 -34.05 23.60 60.49
CA THR A 28 -34.19 22.14 60.59
C THR A 28 -34.24 21.51 59.20
N ILE A 29 -33.53 20.40 59.03
CA ILE A 29 -33.56 19.56 57.83
C ILE A 29 -34.06 18.18 58.21
N ILE A 30 -35.04 17.68 57.45
CA ILE A 30 -35.57 16.32 57.57
C ILE A 30 -35.19 15.57 56.30
N ILE A 31 -34.37 14.54 56.43
CA ILE A 31 -34.03 13.61 55.35
C ILE A 31 -34.94 12.40 55.48
N ASP A 32 -35.95 12.34 54.61
CA ASP A 32 -36.92 11.26 54.58
C ASP A 32 -36.48 10.09 53.70
N GLU A 33 -37.00 8.90 54.01
CA GLU A 33 -36.71 7.65 53.31
C GLU A 33 -35.20 7.35 53.13
N ALA A 34 -34.41 7.65 54.15
CA ALA A 34 -32.96 7.46 54.13
C ALA A 34 -32.53 6.00 53.88
N HIS A 35 -33.44 5.05 54.10
CA HIS A 35 -33.26 3.63 53.82
C HIS A 35 -33.10 3.29 52.33
N GLU A 36 -33.54 4.17 51.41
CA GLU A 36 -33.31 3.98 49.96
C GLU A 36 -31.82 4.11 49.58
N ARG A 37 -31.02 4.78 50.43
CA ARG A 37 -29.57 4.96 50.24
C ARG A 37 -29.22 5.44 48.82
N SER A 38 -29.98 6.45 48.36
CA SER A 38 -29.72 7.13 47.09
C SER A 38 -28.39 7.87 47.14
N LEU A 39 -27.80 8.11 45.98
CA LEU A 39 -26.52 8.82 45.87
C LEU A 39 -26.58 10.24 46.49
N ASN A 40 -27.69 10.95 46.26
CA ASN A 40 -27.89 12.30 46.77
C ASN A 40 -28.09 12.30 48.29
N ILE A 41 -28.84 11.35 48.84
CA ILE A 41 -29.02 11.20 50.29
C ILE A 41 -27.68 10.96 50.97
N ASP A 42 -26.90 9.98 50.51
CA ASP A 42 -25.60 9.66 51.11
C ASP A 42 -24.63 10.85 51.06
N PHE A 43 -24.65 11.60 49.95
CA PHE A 43 -23.88 12.83 49.82
C PHE A 43 -24.32 13.90 50.83
N LEU A 44 -25.62 14.17 50.92
CA LEU A 44 -26.19 15.16 51.83
C LEU A 44 -25.89 14.81 53.28
N LEU A 45 -25.96 13.54 53.67
CA LEU A 45 -25.64 13.10 55.03
C LEU A 45 -24.17 13.38 55.37
N GLY A 46 -23.23 13.06 54.47
CA GLY A 46 -21.82 13.42 54.68
C GLY A 46 -21.57 14.93 54.69
N TYR A 47 -22.31 15.68 53.86
CA TYR A 47 -22.24 17.14 53.82
C TYR A 47 -22.71 17.76 55.14
N LEU A 48 -23.85 17.28 55.66
CA LEU A 48 -24.42 17.70 56.93
C LEU A 48 -23.52 17.31 58.11
N LYS A 49 -22.88 16.15 58.07
CA LYS A 49 -21.88 15.75 59.08
C LYS A 49 -20.75 16.78 59.22
N GLN A 50 -20.32 17.42 58.12
CA GLN A 50 -19.31 18.47 58.15
C GLN A 50 -19.87 19.84 58.58
N ILE A 51 -21.17 20.10 58.36
CA ILE A 51 -21.80 21.39 58.67
C ILE A 51 -22.31 21.47 60.10
N LEU A 52 -22.86 20.40 60.66
CA LEU A 52 -23.42 20.39 62.02
C LEU A 52 -22.43 20.93 63.08
N PRO A 53 -21.12 20.61 63.05
CA PRO A 53 -20.14 21.23 63.96
C PRO A 53 -19.98 22.75 63.76
N LYS A 54 -20.23 23.27 62.55
CA LYS A 54 -20.15 24.70 62.19
C LYS A 54 -21.48 25.44 62.42
N ARG A 55 -22.60 24.72 62.47
CA ARG A 55 -23.98 25.20 62.68
C ARG A 55 -24.64 24.39 63.80
N PRO A 56 -24.25 24.60 65.07
CA PRO A 56 -24.84 23.86 66.20
C PRO A 56 -26.34 24.15 66.40
N ASP A 57 -26.84 25.24 65.81
CA ASP A 57 -28.25 25.63 65.76
C ASP A 57 -29.07 24.77 64.78
N LEU A 58 -28.45 24.26 63.70
CA LEU A 58 -29.14 23.46 62.68
C LEU A 58 -29.52 22.09 63.23
N LYS A 59 -30.80 21.73 63.13
CA LYS A 59 -31.31 20.40 63.51
C LYS A 59 -31.38 19.47 62.30
N LEU A 60 -31.00 18.22 62.51
CA LEU A 60 -31.10 17.15 61.51
C LEU A 60 -31.99 16.02 62.03
N ILE A 61 -33.00 15.65 61.27
CA ILE A 61 -33.85 14.48 61.50
C ILE A 61 -33.67 13.55 60.31
N ILE A 62 -33.42 12.27 60.56
CA ILE A 62 -33.28 11.23 59.54
C ILE A 62 -34.38 10.20 59.80
N THR A 63 -35.25 9.97 58.83
CA THR A 63 -36.31 8.96 58.92
C THR A 63 -36.01 7.77 58.01
N SER A 64 -36.25 6.56 58.51
CA SER A 64 -35.97 5.29 57.84
C SER A 64 -37.07 4.29 58.17
N ALA A 65 -37.60 3.60 57.14
CA ALA A 65 -38.60 2.55 57.32
C ALA A 65 -37.98 1.18 57.66
N THR A 66 -36.65 1.02 57.64
CA THR A 66 -35.94 -0.24 57.92
C THR A 66 -35.16 -0.21 59.23
N ILE A 67 -34.86 -1.41 59.75
CA ILE A 67 -34.35 -1.70 61.11
C ILE A 67 -32.82 -1.52 61.24
N ASP A 68 -32.12 -0.82 60.34
CA ASP A 68 -30.69 -0.46 60.56
C ASP A 68 -30.47 1.04 60.85
N PRO A 69 -31.14 1.63 61.86
CA PRO A 69 -30.86 3.00 62.30
C PRO A 69 -29.46 3.12 62.92
N ASP A 70 -28.85 2.00 63.32
CA ASP A 70 -27.54 1.95 63.99
C ASP A 70 -26.41 2.47 63.11
N ARG A 71 -26.48 2.27 61.78
CA ARG A 71 -25.50 2.88 60.85
C ARG A 71 -25.58 4.41 60.86
N PHE A 72 -26.80 4.96 60.76
CA PHE A 72 -27.01 6.41 60.78
C PHE A 72 -26.62 7.00 62.14
N SER A 73 -27.01 6.33 63.24
CA SER A 73 -26.63 6.72 64.59
C SER A 73 -25.11 6.79 64.75
N ARG A 74 -24.38 5.72 64.40
CA ARG A 74 -22.91 5.68 64.44
C ARG A 74 -22.26 6.78 63.58
N HIS A 75 -22.81 7.03 62.39
CA HIS A 75 -22.31 8.09 61.50
C HIS A 75 -22.40 9.48 62.14
N PHE A 76 -23.47 9.76 62.88
CA PHE A 76 -23.72 11.02 63.59
C PHE A 76 -23.41 10.94 65.09
N ASP A 77 -22.26 10.35 65.45
CA ASP A 77 -21.72 10.32 66.83
C ASP A 77 -22.65 9.65 67.86
N ASN A 78 -23.26 8.52 67.46
CA ASN A 78 -24.26 7.77 68.22
C ASN A 78 -25.52 8.61 68.52
N ALA A 79 -26.03 9.29 67.50
CA ALA A 79 -27.27 10.06 67.58
C ALA A 79 -28.44 9.19 68.11
N PRO A 80 -29.37 9.76 68.90
CA PRO A 80 -30.46 9.01 69.50
C PRO A 80 -31.40 8.44 68.44
N VAL A 81 -31.71 7.15 68.57
CA VAL A 81 -32.65 6.44 67.70
C VAL A 81 -34.03 6.40 68.36
N LEU A 82 -35.05 6.90 67.66
CA LEU A 82 -36.44 6.85 68.10
C LEU A 82 -37.23 5.87 67.23
N ASN A 83 -37.69 4.78 67.83
CA ASN A 83 -38.50 3.78 67.13
C ASN A 83 -39.98 4.14 67.24
N VAL A 84 -40.60 4.47 66.10
CA VAL A 84 -42.05 4.74 65.99
C VAL A 84 -42.69 3.57 65.24
N SER A 85 -43.25 2.62 65.98
CA SER A 85 -43.90 1.44 65.38
C SER A 85 -45.27 1.81 64.80
N GLY A 86 -45.47 1.54 63.50
CA GLY A 86 -46.80 1.55 62.88
C GLY A 86 -47.65 0.36 63.35
N ARG A 87 -48.97 0.44 63.14
CA ARG A 87 -49.86 -0.72 63.31
C ARG A 87 -49.68 -1.68 62.13
N THR A 88 -48.90 -2.74 62.32
CA THR A 88 -48.72 -3.81 61.33
C THR A 88 -49.38 -5.10 61.82
N TYR A 89 -50.13 -5.76 60.95
CA TYR A 89 -50.73 -7.05 61.20
C TYR A 89 -49.70 -8.18 60.96
N PRO A 90 -49.81 -9.32 61.67
CA PRO A 90 -48.96 -10.49 61.44
C PRO A 90 -48.99 -10.96 59.97
N VAL A 91 -47.84 -11.43 59.47
CA VAL A 91 -47.70 -12.00 58.12
C VAL A 91 -47.09 -13.39 58.21
N GLU A 92 -47.81 -14.40 57.74
CA GLU A 92 -47.30 -15.77 57.59
C GLU A 92 -46.36 -15.84 56.37
N VAL A 93 -45.19 -16.46 56.50
CA VAL A 93 -44.23 -16.64 55.40
C VAL A 93 -44.18 -18.11 54.99
N ARG A 94 -44.36 -18.40 53.71
CA ARG A 94 -44.30 -19.75 53.13
C ARG A 94 -43.25 -19.82 52.03
N TYR A 95 -42.36 -20.81 52.08
CA TYR A 95 -41.35 -21.03 51.05
C TYR A 95 -41.82 -22.10 50.06
N ARG A 96 -41.76 -21.78 48.75
CA ARG A 96 -42.20 -22.63 47.62
C ARG A 96 -41.19 -22.54 46.46
N PRO A 97 -39.95 -23.05 46.62
CA PRO A 97 -38.96 -23.02 45.54
C PRO A 97 -39.46 -23.81 44.32
N PRO A 98 -39.32 -23.30 43.09
CA PRO A 98 -39.55 -24.09 41.88
C PRO A 98 -38.57 -25.28 41.79
N GLU A 99 -38.98 -26.41 41.20
CA GLU A 99 -38.11 -27.58 41.02
C GLU A 99 -36.84 -27.26 40.20
N GLU A 100 -35.64 -27.51 40.75
CA GLU A 100 -34.33 -27.24 40.12
C GLU A 100 -33.90 -28.36 39.13
N VAL A 101 -33.05 -28.04 38.14
CA VAL A 101 -32.28 -29.06 37.37
C VAL A 101 -30.80 -28.89 37.65
N ASP A 102 -30.15 -29.99 38.03
CA ASP A 102 -28.69 -30.13 38.06
C ASP A 102 -28.12 -30.14 36.63
N SER A 103 -27.81 -28.98 36.04
CA SER A 103 -26.89 -28.93 34.89
C SER A 103 -26.25 -27.56 34.70
N LYS A 104 -24.92 -27.54 34.55
CA LYS A 104 -24.05 -26.34 34.56
C LYS A 104 -23.84 -25.66 33.18
N GLU A 105 -24.59 -26.02 32.15
CA GLU A 105 -24.50 -25.39 30.82
C GLU A 105 -25.88 -24.90 30.34
N GLU A 106 -25.99 -23.61 29.99
CA GLU A 106 -27.24 -22.98 29.55
C GLU A 106 -27.44 -23.09 28.03
N SER A 107 -28.29 -24.02 27.59
CA SER A 107 -28.85 -24.02 26.23
C SER A 107 -30.15 -23.19 26.15
N ASN A 108 -30.52 -22.71 24.95
CA ASN A 108 -31.79 -21.98 24.73
C ASN A 108 -33.03 -22.80 25.13
N LYS A 109 -32.98 -24.14 25.04
CA LYS A 109 -34.08 -25.03 25.45
C LYS A 109 -34.31 -25.02 26.97
N GLN A 110 -33.24 -24.99 27.77
CA GLN A 110 -33.35 -24.95 29.23
C GLN A 110 -33.84 -23.60 29.77
N ARG A 111 -33.54 -22.49 29.09
CA ARG A 111 -34.11 -21.18 29.46
C ARG A 111 -35.64 -21.17 29.35
N GLN A 112 -36.18 -21.79 28.30
CA GLN A 112 -37.62 -21.89 28.08
C GLN A 112 -38.30 -22.79 29.12
N ASP A 113 -37.65 -23.89 29.49
CA ASP A 113 -38.10 -24.82 30.54
C ASP A 113 -38.11 -24.15 31.94
N ARG A 114 -37.07 -23.38 32.28
CA ARG A 114 -37.01 -22.59 33.52
C ARG A 114 -38.15 -21.57 33.62
N THR A 115 -38.44 -20.85 32.52
CA THR A 115 -39.56 -19.89 32.48
C THR A 115 -40.90 -20.58 32.70
N GLN A 116 -41.13 -21.74 32.07
CA GLN A 116 -42.38 -22.51 32.25
C GLN A 116 -42.56 -22.97 33.70
N ARG A 117 -41.51 -23.48 34.35
CA ARG A 117 -41.57 -23.89 35.75
C ARG A 117 -41.82 -22.74 36.72
N GLN A 118 -41.19 -21.59 36.48
CA GLN A 118 -41.47 -20.38 37.26
C GLN A 118 -42.94 -19.94 37.11
N GLN A 119 -43.48 -19.97 35.89
CA GLN A 119 -44.89 -19.65 35.63
C GLN A 119 -45.83 -20.62 36.34
N GLN A 120 -45.53 -21.92 36.32
CA GLN A 120 -46.31 -22.93 37.03
C GLN A 120 -46.27 -22.72 38.55
N ALA A 121 -45.08 -22.48 39.13
CA ALA A 121 -44.95 -22.19 40.57
C ALA A 121 -45.72 -20.94 40.99
N ILE A 122 -45.77 -19.90 40.14
CA ILE A 122 -46.59 -18.71 40.37
C ILE A 122 -48.09 -19.08 40.37
N LEU A 123 -48.54 -19.89 39.42
CA LEU A 123 -49.93 -20.33 39.34
C LEU A 123 -50.33 -21.19 40.55
N ASP A 124 -49.46 -22.09 40.98
CA ASP A 124 -49.68 -22.93 42.16
C ASP A 124 -49.78 -22.06 43.43
N ALA A 125 -48.91 -21.06 43.57
CA ALA A 125 -48.99 -20.08 44.65
C ALA A 125 -50.27 -19.24 44.61
N VAL A 126 -50.73 -18.81 43.42
CA VAL A 126 -52.00 -18.11 43.26
C VAL A 126 -53.18 -19.00 43.67
N HIS A 127 -53.17 -20.29 43.30
CA HIS A 127 -54.20 -21.24 43.73
C HIS A 127 -54.19 -21.49 45.23
N GLU A 128 -53.00 -21.63 45.84
CA GLU A 128 -52.84 -21.75 47.29
C GLU A 128 -53.46 -20.55 48.02
N LEU A 129 -53.06 -19.32 47.65
CA LEU A 129 -53.56 -18.08 48.24
C LEU A 129 -55.05 -17.81 47.96
N SER A 130 -55.58 -18.38 46.89
CA SER A 130 -57.01 -18.27 46.57
C SER A 130 -57.89 -19.11 47.49
N ARG A 131 -57.35 -20.22 48.03
CA ARG A 131 -58.06 -21.10 48.98
C ARG A 131 -58.13 -20.54 50.41
N GLU A 132 -57.20 -19.65 50.78
CA GLU A 132 -57.11 -19.04 52.12
C GLU A 132 -58.23 -18.03 52.43
N GLY A 133 -58.88 -17.48 51.41
CA GLY A 133 -59.99 -16.52 51.56
C GLY A 133 -59.77 -15.21 50.79
N PRO A 134 -60.68 -14.23 50.89
CA PRO A 134 -60.68 -13.03 50.05
C PRO A 134 -59.48 -12.09 50.32
N GLY A 135 -59.08 -11.33 49.29
CA GLY A 135 -57.99 -10.36 49.34
C GLY A 135 -57.14 -10.36 48.06
N ASP A 136 -56.53 -9.21 47.74
CA ASP A 136 -55.74 -9.07 46.52
C ASP A 136 -54.32 -9.64 46.70
N ILE A 137 -53.76 -10.10 45.57
CA ILE A 137 -52.42 -10.67 45.48
C ILE A 137 -51.49 -9.66 44.81
N LEU A 138 -50.36 -9.35 45.46
CA LEU A 138 -49.26 -8.59 44.87
C LEU A 138 -48.10 -9.54 44.53
N LEU A 139 -47.81 -9.70 43.24
CA LEU A 139 -46.71 -10.53 42.74
C LEU A 139 -45.51 -9.65 42.34
N PHE A 140 -44.35 -9.88 42.95
CA PHE A 140 -43.10 -9.20 42.57
C PHE A 140 -42.33 -9.99 41.50
N LEU A 141 -41.99 -9.33 40.39
CA LEU A 141 -41.23 -9.86 39.25
C LEU A 141 -40.04 -8.96 38.89
N SER A 142 -39.08 -9.48 38.11
CA SER A 142 -37.82 -8.79 37.87
C SER A 142 -37.92 -7.64 36.86
N GLY A 143 -38.93 -7.64 35.98
CA GLY A 143 -39.11 -6.57 34.99
C GLY A 143 -40.37 -6.67 34.12
N GLU A 144 -40.53 -5.67 33.23
CA GLU A 144 -41.70 -5.52 32.36
C GLU A 144 -42.01 -6.75 31.49
N ARG A 145 -40.97 -7.37 30.91
CA ARG A 145 -41.13 -8.54 30.04
C ARG A 145 -41.75 -9.72 30.80
N GLU A 146 -41.22 -10.03 31.98
CA GLU A 146 -41.75 -11.10 32.84
C GLU A 146 -43.18 -10.80 33.28
N ILE A 147 -43.48 -9.54 33.64
CA ILE A 147 -44.84 -9.11 33.99
C ILE A 147 -45.83 -9.41 32.86
N ARG A 148 -45.47 -9.10 31.61
CA ARG A 148 -46.34 -9.38 30.46
C ARG A 148 -46.48 -10.88 30.21
N GLU A 149 -45.37 -11.63 30.19
CA GLU A 149 -45.38 -13.07 29.95
C GLU A 149 -46.18 -13.84 31.02
N VAL A 150 -45.98 -13.52 32.30
CA VAL A 150 -46.75 -14.09 33.41
C VAL A 150 -48.22 -13.63 33.36
N GLY A 151 -48.48 -12.37 33.03
CA GLY A 151 -49.85 -11.86 32.91
C GLY A 151 -50.65 -12.57 31.81
N GLU A 152 -50.05 -12.80 30.64
CA GLU A 152 -50.65 -13.59 29.56
C GLU A 152 -50.88 -15.04 29.99
N PHE A 153 -49.90 -15.66 30.66
CA PHE A 153 -50.00 -17.02 31.17
C PHE A 153 -51.16 -17.18 32.16
N LEU A 154 -51.25 -16.30 33.17
CA LEU A 154 -52.33 -16.31 34.15
C LEU A 154 -53.69 -16.00 33.51
N THR A 155 -53.73 -15.15 32.48
CA THR A 155 -54.98 -14.89 31.73
C THR A 155 -55.46 -16.14 31.00
N LYS A 156 -54.54 -16.92 30.40
CA LYS A 156 -54.84 -18.19 29.75
C LYS A 156 -55.26 -19.28 30.73
N ALA A 157 -54.81 -19.23 31.98
CA ALA A 157 -55.20 -20.16 33.04
C ALA A 157 -56.68 -20.02 33.48
N ARG A 158 -57.41 -18.99 33.01
CA ARG A 158 -58.86 -18.78 33.26
C ARG A 158 -59.24 -18.84 34.75
N LEU A 159 -58.47 -18.14 35.59
CA LEU A 159 -58.74 -18.01 37.02
C LEU A 159 -60.13 -17.41 37.28
N SER A 160 -60.92 -18.04 38.15
CA SER A 160 -62.29 -17.63 38.47
C SER A 160 -62.29 -16.30 39.24
N GLN A 161 -63.11 -15.33 38.81
CA GLN A 161 -63.30 -14.05 39.52
C GLN A 161 -62.01 -13.30 39.86
N CYS A 162 -60.99 -13.36 38.98
CA CYS A 162 -59.71 -12.66 39.15
C CYS A 162 -59.47 -11.64 38.03
N GLU A 163 -58.98 -10.46 38.38
CA GLU A 163 -58.51 -9.42 37.44
C GLU A 163 -56.98 -9.31 37.52
N ILE A 164 -56.29 -9.47 36.38
CA ILE A 164 -54.82 -9.42 36.32
C ILE A 164 -54.39 -8.02 35.86
N LEU A 165 -53.56 -7.34 36.65
CA LEU A 165 -53.15 -5.95 36.41
C LEU A 165 -51.62 -5.80 36.47
N PRO A 166 -50.97 -5.20 35.47
CA PRO A 166 -49.54 -4.88 35.54
C PRO A 166 -49.28 -3.62 36.37
N LEU A 167 -48.11 -3.54 37.01
CA LEU A 167 -47.60 -2.36 37.73
C LEU A 167 -46.09 -2.18 37.57
N PHE A 168 -45.67 -1.36 36.60
CA PHE A 168 -44.28 -0.96 36.39
C PHE A 168 -44.19 0.51 35.94
N SER A 169 -43.00 1.10 36.05
CA SER A 169 -42.78 2.55 35.91
C SER A 169 -43.23 3.17 34.58
N ARG A 170 -43.23 2.40 33.48
CA ARG A 170 -43.62 2.89 32.14
C ARG A 170 -45.12 2.87 31.85
N LEU A 171 -45.96 2.35 32.76
CA LEU A 171 -47.41 2.32 32.53
C LEU A 171 -48.01 3.71 32.42
N SER A 172 -49.07 3.86 31.64
CA SER A 172 -49.78 5.12 31.56
C SER A 172 -50.45 5.46 32.90
N ALA A 173 -50.62 6.75 33.20
CA ALA A 173 -51.29 7.19 34.43
C ALA A 173 -52.71 6.59 34.57
N LYS A 174 -53.41 6.35 33.45
CA LYS A 174 -54.74 5.70 33.47
C LYS A 174 -54.65 4.24 33.94
N GLU A 175 -53.64 3.51 33.48
CA GLU A 175 -53.43 2.11 33.86
C GLU A 175 -52.97 1.98 35.31
N GLN A 176 -52.06 2.87 35.76
CA GLN A 176 -51.67 2.92 37.17
C GLN A 176 -52.87 3.27 38.08
N ASN A 177 -53.69 4.25 37.70
CA ASN A 177 -54.88 4.64 38.47
C ASN A 177 -55.93 3.52 38.56
N ARG A 178 -55.97 2.60 37.60
CA ARG A 178 -56.89 1.46 37.60
C ARG A 178 -56.66 0.54 38.81
N ILE A 179 -55.44 0.47 39.31
CA ILE A 179 -55.06 -0.30 40.51
C ILE A 179 -55.76 0.24 41.76
N PHE A 180 -56.05 1.54 41.80
CA PHE A 180 -56.69 2.22 42.93
C PHE A 180 -58.22 2.28 42.83
N ALA A 181 -58.81 1.86 41.70
CA ALA A 181 -60.25 1.89 41.53
C ALA A 181 -60.93 0.80 42.40
N ASN A 182 -62.13 1.08 42.92
CA ASN A 182 -62.94 0.10 43.63
C ASN A 182 -63.19 -1.15 42.78
N HIS A 183 -63.24 -2.32 43.41
CA HIS A 183 -63.46 -3.61 42.74
C HIS A 183 -64.21 -4.60 43.63
N SER A 184 -64.76 -5.64 43.00
CA SER A 184 -65.47 -6.75 43.66
C SER A 184 -64.84 -8.12 43.42
N SER A 185 -63.98 -8.24 42.40
CA SER A 185 -63.22 -9.44 42.04
C SER A 185 -61.79 -9.33 42.54
N ARG A 186 -61.16 -10.46 42.92
CA ARG A 186 -59.76 -10.47 43.39
C ARG A 186 -58.84 -9.87 42.33
N ARG A 187 -57.94 -8.98 42.71
CA ARG A 187 -56.87 -8.49 41.82
C ARG A 187 -55.58 -9.26 42.03
N ILE A 188 -54.91 -9.58 40.93
CA ILE A 188 -53.54 -10.09 40.90
C ILE A 188 -52.69 -9.01 40.24
N ILE A 189 -51.91 -8.30 41.05
CA ILE A 189 -51.12 -7.15 40.64
C ILE A 189 -49.68 -7.61 40.44
N LEU A 190 -49.23 -7.56 39.19
CA LEU A 190 -47.91 -7.99 38.74
C LEU A 190 -46.97 -6.79 38.76
N SER A 191 -46.10 -6.69 39.75
CA SER A 191 -45.27 -5.50 39.98
C SER A 191 -43.77 -5.74 39.92
N THR A 192 -43.04 -4.68 39.59
CA THR A 192 -41.60 -4.56 39.88
C THR A 192 -41.42 -4.05 41.32
N ASN A 193 -40.21 -3.59 41.68
CA ASN A 193 -39.95 -2.91 42.94
C ASN A 193 -40.70 -1.57 43.13
N VAL A 194 -41.48 -1.09 42.15
CA VAL A 194 -42.33 0.12 42.30
C VAL A 194 -43.33 -0.02 43.46
N ALA A 195 -43.86 -1.21 43.70
CA ALA A 195 -44.76 -1.47 44.84
C ALA A 195 -44.01 -1.73 46.17
N GLU A 196 -42.68 -1.85 46.13
CA GLU A 196 -41.83 -2.20 47.28
C GLU A 196 -41.58 -1.01 48.21
N THR A 197 -41.46 0.21 47.68
CA THR A 197 -41.27 1.45 48.45
C THR A 197 -42.31 2.50 48.05
N SER A 198 -42.23 2.98 46.80
CA SER A 198 -42.83 4.23 46.30
C SER A 198 -44.36 4.24 46.19
N LEU A 199 -45.02 3.08 46.15
CA LEU A 199 -46.47 3.00 45.96
C LEU A 199 -47.14 2.07 46.97
N THR A 200 -48.24 2.55 47.55
CA THR A 200 -49.06 1.78 48.49
C THR A 200 -50.32 1.29 47.81
N VAL A 201 -50.35 0.01 47.44
CA VAL A 201 -51.51 -0.59 46.77
C VAL A 201 -52.56 -0.95 47.84
N PRO A 202 -53.81 -0.46 47.73
CA PRO A 202 -54.87 -0.82 48.68
C PRO A 202 -55.34 -2.27 48.47
N GLY A 203 -55.90 -2.89 49.51
CA GLY A 203 -56.55 -4.20 49.40
C GLY A 203 -55.62 -5.42 49.33
N ILE A 204 -54.29 -5.22 49.35
CA ILE A 204 -53.32 -6.32 49.35
C ILE A 204 -53.38 -7.08 50.67
N ARG A 205 -53.72 -8.38 50.56
CA ARG A 205 -53.67 -9.34 51.69
C ARG A 205 -52.64 -10.44 51.46
N TYR A 206 -52.24 -10.65 50.21
CA TYR A 206 -51.32 -11.71 49.86
C TYR A 206 -50.17 -11.17 49.01
N VAL A 207 -48.97 -11.69 49.23
CA VAL A 207 -47.78 -11.37 48.44
C VAL A 207 -47.19 -12.65 47.88
N ILE A 208 -46.78 -12.62 46.62
CA ILE A 208 -45.90 -13.63 46.03
C ILE A 208 -44.59 -12.92 45.67
N ASP A 209 -43.47 -13.39 46.20
CA ASP A 209 -42.14 -12.84 45.93
C ASP A 209 -41.33 -13.82 45.09
N SER A 210 -41.03 -13.45 43.83
CA SER A 210 -40.12 -14.22 42.98
C SER A 210 -38.67 -14.21 43.46
N GLY A 211 -38.33 -13.33 44.40
CA GLY A 211 -37.01 -13.29 45.03
C GLY A 211 -35.93 -12.60 44.20
N THR A 212 -36.26 -12.03 43.05
CA THR A 212 -35.30 -11.33 42.18
C THR A 212 -35.74 -9.92 41.82
N ALA A 213 -34.78 -9.09 41.44
CA ALA A 213 -34.99 -7.73 40.95
C ALA A 213 -33.89 -7.33 39.97
N ARG A 214 -34.17 -6.34 39.12
CA ARG A 214 -33.13 -5.69 38.30
C ARG A 214 -32.44 -4.60 39.11
N ILE A 215 -31.15 -4.78 39.37
CA ILE A 215 -30.34 -3.84 40.14
C ILE A 215 -29.35 -3.16 39.19
N SER A 216 -29.30 -1.83 39.22
CA SER A 216 -28.34 -1.07 38.42
C SER A 216 -26.92 -1.24 38.96
N ARG A 217 -25.98 -1.63 38.10
CA ARG A 217 -24.57 -1.89 38.41
C ARG A 217 -23.65 -1.20 37.40
N TYR A 218 -22.74 -0.37 37.89
CA TYR A 218 -21.70 0.27 37.09
C TYR A 218 -20.40 -0.54 37.10
N SER A 219 -19.80 -0.70 35.92
CA SER A 219 -18.47 -1.31 35.76
C SER A 219 -17.41 -0.23 35.51
N HIS A 220 -16.53 -0.01 36.49
CA HIS A 220 -15.41 0.95 36.35
C HIS A 220 -14.40 0.56 35.26
N ARG A 221 -14.36 -0.73 34.88
CA ARG A 221 -13.45 -1.24 33.84
C ARG A 221 -13.95 -0.86 32.45
N THR A 222 -15.22 -1.11 32.17
CA THR A 222 -15.82 -0.90 30.85
C THR A 222 -16.51 0.47 30.73
N GLY A 223 -16.81 1.13 31.85
CA GLY A 223 -17.56 2.38 31.89
C GLY A 223 -19.02 2.21 31.46
N ILE A 224 -19.61 1.05 31.74
CA ILE A 224 -20.95 0.66 31.28
C ILE A 224 -21.84 0.43 32.51
N GLN A 225 -23.06 0.95 32.43
CA GLN A 225 -24.12 0.68 33.38
C GLN A 225 -24.96 -0.50 32.90
N ARG A 226 -25.18 -1.46 33.79
CA ARG A 226 -25.88 -2.73 33.51
C ARG A 226 -27.07 -2.85 34.45
N LEU A 227 -28.08 -3.59 34.02
CA LEU A 227 -29.27 -3.93 34.82
C LEU A 227 -29.43 -5.47 34.93
N PRO A 228 -28.46 -6.17 35.55
CA PRO A 228 -28.56 -7.60 35.81
C PRO A 228 -29.77 -7.92 36.70
N ILE A 229 -30.30 -9.12 36.53
CA ILE A 229 -31.27 -9.71 37.46
C ILE A 229 -30.45 -10.35 38.59
N GLU A 230 -30.70 -9.91 39.82
CA GLU A 230 -30.01 -10.38 41.04
C GLU A 230 -31.05 -10.84 42.07
N LYS A 231 -30.62 -11.67 43.04
CA LYS A 231 -31.46 -12.02 44.21
C LYS A 231 -31.65 -10.77 45.08
N VAL A 232 -32.86 -10.57 45.59
CA VAL A 232 -33.13 -9.44 46.50
C VAL A 232 -32.54 -9.68 47.88
N SER A 233 -32.12 -8.61 48.56
CA SER A 233 -31.65 -8.68 49.95
C SER A 233 -32.75 -9.12 50.92
N GLN A 234 -32.36 -9.54 52.12
CA GLN A 234 -33.31 -9.90 53.18
C GLN A 234 -34.24 -8.73 53.52
N ALA A 235 -33.67 -7.52 53.68
CA ALA A 235 -34.45 -6.31 53.93
C ALA A 235 -35.48 -6.01 52.82
N ALA A 236 -35.09 -6.15 51.54
CA ALA A 236 -36.02 -5.96 50.42
C ALA A 236 -37.13 -7.03 50.42
N ALA A 237 -36.79 -8.30 50.64
CA ALA A 237 -37.77 -9.38 50.76
C ALA A 237 -38.73 -9.18 51.96
N ASP A 238 -38.24 -8.62 53.06
CA ASP A 238 -39.07 -8.28 54.22
C ASP A 238 -39.94 -7.04 54.00
N GLN A 239 -39.47 -6.05 53.23
CA GLN A 239 -40.32 -4.95 52.78
C GLN A 239 -41.44 -5.43 51.86
N ARG A 240 -41.15 -6.36 50.93
CA ARG A 240 -42.15 -7.01 50.08
C ARG A 240 -43.18 -7.76 50.91
N LYS A 241 -42.74 -8.56 51.89
CA LYS A 241 -43.60 -9.22 52.89
C LYS A 241 -44.48 -8.21 53.62
N GLY A 242 -43.94 -7.07 54.04
CA GLY A 242 -44.68 -6.02 54.73
C GLY A 242 -45.82 -5.38 53.93
N ARG A 243 -45.91 -5.62 52.61
CA ARG A 243 -46.99 -5.08 51.76
C ARG A 243 -48.34 -5.76 51.99
N CYS A 244 -48.39 -6.99 52.48
CA CYS A 244 -49.66 -7.65 52.85
C CYS A 244 -50.07 -7.49 54.32
N GLY A 245 -49.20 -6.99 55.21
CA GLY A 245 -49.48 -6.82 56.65
C GLY A 245 -50.02 -5.44 57.06
N ARG A 246 -50.62 -4.67 56.12
CA ARG A 246 -51.01 -3.27 56.37
C ARG A 246 -52.45 -3.08 56.83
N VAL A 247 -53.36 -3.93 56.35
CA VAL A 247 -54.82 -3.77 56.56
C VAL A 247 -55.39 -4.90 57.41
N ALA A 248 -54.84 -6.11 57.29
CA ALA A 248 -55.23 -7.30 58.01
C ALA A 248 -54.09 -8.33 57.99
N ASP A 249 -54.27 -9.47 58.67
CA ASP A 249 -53.37 -10.61 58.63
C ASP A 249 -53.21 -11.11 57.18
N GLY A 250 -51.96 -11.28 56.76
CA GLY A 250 -51.59 -11.59 55.38
C GLY A 250 -50.68 -12.80 55.25
N ILE A 251 -50.54 -13.31 54.03
CA ILE A 251 -49.63 -14.42 53.70
C ILE A 251 -48.65 -13.96 52.62
N CYS A 252 -47.37 -14.26 52.80
CA CYS A 252 -46.30 -14.02 51.83
C CYS A 252 -45.71 -15.36 51.38
N ILE A 253 -45.89 -15.70 50.11
CA ILE A 253 -45.25 -16.87 49.48
C ILE A 253 -43.95 -16.42 48.81
N ARG A 254 -42.82 -17.00 49.22
CA ARG A 254 -41.49 -16.79 48.62
C ARG A 254 -41.19 -17.95 47.66
N LEU A 255 -40.95 -17.65 46.39
CA LEU A 255 -40.65 -18.67 45.36
C LEU A 255 -39.17 -19.07 45.35
N TYR A 256 -38.61 -19.28 46.54
CA TYR A 256 -37.25 -19.69 46.83
C TYR A 256 -37.23 -20.40 48.19
N SER A 257 -36.16 -21.14 48.51
CA SER A 257 -36.07 -21.85 49.79
C SER A 257 -35.72 -20.91 50.93
N GLU A 258 -35.98 -21.36 52.16
CA GLU A 258 -35.54 -20.66 53.37
C GLU A 258 -34.01 -20.57 53.45
N SER A 259 -33.30 -21.65 53.09
CA SER A 259 -31.85 -21.66 52.98
C SER A 259 -31.30 -20.63 51.98
N ASP A 260 -32.01 -20.40 50.87
CA ASP A 260 -31.66 -19.37 49.91
C ASP A 260 -31.83 -17.97 50.53
N PHE A 261 -32.90 -17.73 51.29
CA PHE A 261 -33.15 -16.47 52.01
C PHE A 261 -32.06 -16.15 53.04
N ASP A 262 -31.70 -17.14 53.87
CA ASP A 262 -30.73 -16.98 54.96
C ASP A 262 -29.32 -16.66 54.46
N THR A 263 -28.98 -17.09 53.24
CA THR A 263 -27.66 -16.84 52.62
C THR A 263 -27.60 -15.53 51.82
N ARG A 264 -28.70 -14.79 51.67
CA ARG A 264 -28.71 -13.49 50.96
C ARG A 264 -28.08 -12.38 51.80
N SER A 265 -27.69 -11.30 51.14
CA SER A 265 -27.23 -10.11 51.86
C SER A 265 -28.34 -9.53 52.73
N ALA A 266 -27.99 -9.07 53.92
CA ALA A 266 -28.96 -8.45 54.83
C ALA A 266 -29.60 -7.20 54.21
N PHE A 267 -28.80 -6.39 53.50
CA PHE A 267 -29.24 -5.13 52.88
C PHE A 267 -28.83 -5.06 51.42
N THR A 268 -29.52 -4.22 50.66
CA THR A 268 -29.14 -3.84 49.29
C THR A 268 -28.01 -2.83 49.35
N ASP A 269 -27.00 -2.97 48.48
CA ASP A 269 -25.88 -2.01 48.43
C ASP A 269 -26.37 -0.58 48.14
N ALA A 270 -25.82 0.38 48.86
CA ALA A 270 -26.06 1.80 48.62
C ALA A 270 -25.71 2.20 47.18
N GLU A 271 -26.43 3.17 46.62
CA GLU A 271 -26.26 3.56 45.22
C GLU A 271 -24.84 4.06 44.91
N ILE A 272 -24.20 4.74 45.87
CA ILE A 272 -22.82 5.23 45.79
C ILE A 272 -21.79 4.12 45.50
N LEU A 273 -22.07 2.88 45.89
CA LEU A 273 -21.17 1.74 45.67
C LEU A 273 -21.33 1.12 44.27
N ARG A 274 -22.38 1.47 43.54
CA ARG A 274 -22.79 0.79 42.30
C ARG A 274 -23.10 1.70 41.13
N THR A 275 -22.85 3.00 41.28
CA THR A 275 -23.09 4.02 40.24
C THR A 275 -21.80 4.74 39.81
N HIS A 276 -21.89 5.56 38.78
CA HIS A 276 -20.79 6.41 38.32
C HIS A 276 -20.67 7.65 39.20
N LEU A 277 -19.44 7.96 39.61
CA LEU A 277 -19.17 8.98 40.64
C LEU A 277 -18.74 10.34 40.10
N ALA A 278 -18.58 10.53 38.79
CA ALA A 278 -18.11 11.83 38.29
C ALA A 278 -19.03 13.01 38.65
N PRO A 279 -20.38 12.90 38.61
CA PRO A 279 -21.26 13.99 39.02
C PRO A 279 -20.99 14.42 40.47
N VAL A 280 -20.91 13.44 41.39
CA VAL A 280 -20.65 13.69 42.80
C VAL A 280 -19.27 14.27 43.03
N ILE A 281 -18.23 13.68 42.44
CA ILE A 281 -16.85 14.17 42.60
C ILE A 281 -16.71 15.61 42.08
N LEU A 282 -17.37 15.94 40.96
CA LEU A 282 -17.36 17.30 40.43
C LEU A 282 -18.05 18.28 41.38
N GLN A 283 -19.20 17.88 41.95
CA GLN A 283 -19.91 18.67 42.93
C GLN A 283 -19.06 18.90 44.20
N MET A 284 -18.38 17.87 44.70
CA MET A 284 -17.45 17.98 45.84
C MET A 284 -16.33 18.98 45.56
N ALA A 285 -15.73 18.88 44.37
CA ALA A 285 -14.64 19.75 43.96
C ALA A 285 -15.11 21.20 43.79
N ALA A 286 -16.34 21.42 43.30
CA ALA A 286 -16.95 22.74 43.16
C ALA A 286 -17.24 23.38 44.53
N LEU A 287 -17.75 22.59 45.48
CA LEU A 287 -18.06 23.00 46.86
C LEU A 287 -16.84 23.01 47.80
N LYS A 288 -15.68 22.55 47.33
CA LYS A 288 -14.41 22.43 48.08
C LYS A 288 -14.52 21.55 49.33
N LEU A 289 -15.15 20.38 49.20
CA LEU A 289 -15.43 19.46 50.32
C LEU A 289 -14.31 18.47 50.66
N GLY A 290 -13.12 18.67 50.08
CA GLY A 290 -11.98 17.77 50.25
C GLY A 290 -12.00 16.61 49.26
N GLN A 291 -11.15 15.60 49.52
CA GLN A 291 -11.03 14.43 48.66
C GLN A 291 -12.14 13.41 48.93
N PRO A 292 -12.67 12.73 47.90
CA PRO A 292 -13.76 11.76 48.05
C PRO A 292 -13.48 10.60 49.03
N ASP A 293 -12.23 10.16 49.14
CA ASP A 293 -11.81 9.08 50.04
C ASP A 293 -11.75 9.50 51.52
N GLN A 294 -11.72 10.81 51.80
CA GLN A 294 -11.71 11.37 53.16
C GLN A 294 -13.07 11.95 53.56
N PHE A 295 -13.99 12.05 52.61
CA PHE A 295 -15.32 12.58 52.89
C PHE A 295 -16.13 11.59 53.72
N PRO A 296 -16.90 12.05 54.71
CA PRO A 296 -17.63 11.17 55.61
C PRO A 296 -18.87 10.60 54.91
N PHE A 297 -18.68 9.61 54.04
CA PHE A 297 -19.78 8.77 53.55
C PHE A 297 -20.16 7.75 54.62
N ILE A 298 -21.43 7.30 54.63
CA ILE A 298 -21.86 6.20 55.50
C ILE A 298 -21.17 4.90 55.06
N ASP A 299 -21.25 4.59 53.77
CA ASP A 299 -20.50 3.52 53.13
C ASP A 299 -19.58 4.15 52.07
N PRO A 300 -18.25 4.22 52.29
CA PRO A 300 -17.34 4.87 51.36
C PRO A 300 -17.20 4.06 50.06
N PRO A 301 -17.20 4.73 48.88
CA PRO A 301 -17.02 4.04 47.61
C PRO A 301 -15.62 3.47 47.42
N ASP A 302 -15.50 2.41 46.60
CA ASP A 302 -14.20 1.85 46.20
C ASP A 302 -13.35 2.93 45.49
N LEU A 303 -12.07 3.01 45.87
CA LEU A 303 -11.07 3.88 45.24
C LEU A 303 -11.00 3.73 43.72
N ARG A 304 -11.33 2.55 43.17
CA ARG A 304 -11.39 2.31 41.71
C ARG A 304 -12.51 3.10 41.03
N LEU A 305 -13.67 3.24 41.68
CA LEU A 305 -14.79 4.06 41.21
C LEU A 305 -14.44 5.54 41.29
N ILE A 306 -13.78 5.96 42.37
CA ILE A 306 -13.29 7.34 42.52
C ILE A 306 -12.29 7.69 41.39
N ARG A 307 -11.32 6.82 41.13
CA ARG A 307 -10.33 7.01 40.05
C ARG A 307 -10.99 7.07 38.67
N ASP A 308 -11.99 6.22 38.40
CA ASP A 308 -12.73 6.29 37.13
C ASP A 308 -13.55 7.59 37.02
N GLY A 309 -14.17 8.05 38.11
CA GLY A 309 -14.85 9.34 38.14
C GLY A 309 -13.92 10.50 37.80
N PHE A 310 -12.74 10.58 38.42
CA PHE A 310 -11.72 11.57 38.04
C PHE A 310 -11.25 11.42 36.59
N ARG A 311 -11.11 10.19 36.09
CA ARG A 311 -10.77 9.93 34.67
C ARG A 311 -11.84 10.49 33.74
N THR A 312 -13.12 10.28 34.02
CA THR A 312 -14.23 10.88 33.25
C THR A 312 -14.19 12.42 33.33
N LEU A 313 -13.96 13.00 34.51
CA LEU A 313 -13.86 14.46 34.62
C LEU A 313 -12.64 15.03 33.88
N HIS A 314 -11.53 14.30 33.85
CA HIS A 314 -10.35 14.68 33.08
C HIS A 314 -10.61 14.61 31.58
N GLU A 315 -11.31 13.56 31.13
CA GLU A 315 -11.81 13.43 29.76
C GLU A 315 -12.62 14.66 29.33
N LEU A 316 -13.54 15.12 30.18
CA LEU A 316 -14.37 16.30 29.91
C LEU A 316 -13.59 17.64 30.01
N GLY A 317 -12.36 17.62 30.50
CA GLY A 317 -11.58 18.82 30.81
C GLY A 317 -12.08 19.56 32.06
N ALA A 318 -12.90 18.91 32.88
CA ALA A 318 -13.46 19.47 34.11
C ALA A 318 -12.44 19.46 35.27
N VAL A 319 -11.45 18.57 35.24
CA VAL A 319 -10.33 18.54 36.20
C VAL A 319 -8.97 18.46 35.50
N HIS A 320 -7.95 19.02 36.15
CA HIS A 320 -6.54 18.87 35.79
C HIS A 320 -6.01 17.47 36.14
N THR A 321 -4.80 17.13 35.68
CA THR A 321 -4.14 15.84 35.97
C THR A 321 -3.85 15.62 37.45
N ASN A 322 -3.78 16.69 38.25
CA ASN A 322 -3.65 16.66 39.71
C ASN A 322 -5.01 16.63 40.44
N ASN A 323 -6.10 16.27 39.74
CA ASN A 323 -7.47 16.16 40.27
C ASN A 323 -8.10 17.47 40.77
N THR A 324 -7.53 18.63 40.44
CA THR A 324 -8.11 19.94 40.79
C THR A 324 -9.12 20.42 39.74
N ILE A 325 -10.21 21.04 40.18
CA ILE A 325 -11.28 21.52 39.28
C ILE A 325 -10.79 22.68 38.39
N THR A 326 -11.06 22.59 37.08
CA THR A 326 -10.70 23.63 36.11
C THR A 326 -11.74 24.76 36.08
N PRO A 327 -11.45 25.93 35.47
CA PRO A 327 -12.46 26.96 35.21
C PRO A 327 -13.64 26.43 34.38
N LEU A 328 -13.38 25.49 33.47
CA LEU A 328 -14.43 24.80 32.72
C LEU A 328 -15.24 23.89 33.65
N GLY A 329 -14.59 23.09 34.49
CA GLY A 329 -15.26 22.22 35.46
C GLY A 329 -16.18 22.98 36.41
N LYS A 330 -15.79 24.17 36.86
CA LYS A 330 -16.66 25.06 37.65
C LYS A 330 -17.93 25.47 36.91
N LYS A 331 -17.85 25.70 35.58
CA LYS A 331 -19.03 25.99 34.75
C LYS A 331 -19.89 24.73 34.56
N VAL A 332 -19.28 23.57 34.34
CA VAL A 332 -19.98 22.29 34.19
C VAL A 332 -20.78 21.97 35.46
N ALA A 333 -20.20 22.16 36.64
CA ALA A 333 -20.82 21.90 37.94
C ALA A 333 -22.08 22.75 38.24
N ARG A 334 -22.30 23.86 37.52
CA ARG A 334 -23.49 24.71 37.70
C ARG A 334 -24.75 24.11 37.08
N PHE A 335 -24.62 23.14 36.19
CA PHE A 335 -25.78 22.50 35.56
C PHE A 335 -26.27 21.32 36.42
N PRO A 336 -27.59 21.18 36.63
CA PRO A 336 -28.18 20.08 37.39
C PRO A 336 -28.40 18.83 36.50
N VAL A 337 -27.40 18.48 35.69
CA VAL A 337 -27.42 17.32 34.78
C VAL A 337 -26.07 16.62 34.80
N ASP A 338 -25.97 15.44 34.16
CA ASP A 338 -24.71 14.72 34.06
C ASP A 338 -23.58 15.62 33.49
N PRO A 339 -22.35 15.58 34.04
CA PRO A 339 -21.22 16.37 33.56
C PRO A 339 -20.96 16.25 32.06
N GLN A 340 -21.23 15.10 31.44
CA GLN A 340 -21.10 14.91 29.99
C GLN A 340 -22.09 15.80 29.23
N VAL A 341 -23.36 15.83 29.64
CA VAL A 341 -24.41 16.66 29.03
C VAL A 341 -24.12 18.14 29.25
N ALA A 342 -23.74 18.52 30.47
CA ALA A 342 -23.33 19.89 30.80
C ALA A 342 -22.12 20.35 29.96
N ARG A 343 -21.17 19.45 29.70
CA ARG A 343 -20.01 19.73 28.84
C ARG A 343 -20.40 19.98 27.39
N MET A 344 -21.41 19.29 26.86
CA MET A 344 -21.95 19.51 25.51
C MET A 344 -22.60 20.90 25.38
N LEU A 345 -23.42 21.30 26.36
CA LEU A 345 -24.06 22.61 26.37
C LEU A 345 -23.04 23.75 26.33
N LEU A 346 -21.96 23.64 27.11
CA LEU A 346 -20.86 24.62 27.09
C LEU A 346 -20.06 24.59 25.79
N ALA A 347 -19.94 23.44 25.12
CA ALA A 347 -19.31 23.35 23.82
C ALA A 347 -20.16 23.98 22.72
N ALA A 348 -21.48 23.82 22.82
CA ALA A 348 -22.42 24.22 21.78
C ALA A 348 -22.45 25.73 21.56
N GLU A 349 -22.18 26.54 22.58
CA GLU A 349 -21.97 27.98 22.38
C GLU A 349 -20.77 28.26 21.45
N ARG A 350 -19.64 27.55 21.64
CA ARG A 350 -18.42 27.73 20.83
C ARG A 350 -18.57 27.22 19.40
N GLU A 351 -19.36 26.17 19.22
CA GLU A 351 -19.68 25.58 17.91
C GLU A 351 -20.89 26.26 17.24
N SER A 352 -21.52 27.25 17.88
CA SER A 352 -22.73 27.95 17.39
C SER A 352 -23.93 27.04 17.14
N CYS A 353 -24.19 26.09 18.04
CA CYS A 353 -25.30 25.12 17.98
C CYS A 353 -26.08 24.96 19.29
N LEU A 354 -26.10 26.00 20.14
CA LEU A 354 -26.68 25.94 21.47
C LEU A 354 -28.20 25.68 21.46
N THR A 355 -28.93 26.22 20.47
CA THR A 355 -30.38 26.02 20.34
C THR A 355 -30.72 24.54 20.13
N GLU A 356 -30.00 23.89 19.21
CA GLU A 356 -30.13 22.47 18.89
C GLU A 356 -29.65 21.59 20.05
N MET A 357 -28.52 21.95 20.66
CA MET A 357 -27.97 21.20 21.78
C MET A 357 -28.84 21.25 23.03
N LEU A 358 -29.56 22.35 23.29
CA LEU A 358 -30.52 22.41 24.39
C LEU A 358 -31.63 21.38 24.24
N ILE A 359 -32.12 21.18 23.01
CA ILE A 359 -33.15 20.19 22.69
C ILE A 359 -32.62 18.77 22.95
N ILE A 360 -31.44 18.46 22.41
CA ILE A 360 -30.79 17.15 22.57
C ILE A 360 -30.44 16.89 24.04
N ALA A 361 -29.78 17.83 24.73
CA ALA A 361 -29.38 17.69 26.12
C ALA A 361 -30.59 17.43 27.04
N ALA A 362 -31.69 18.14 26.82
CA ALA A 362 -32.93 17.90 27.56
C ALA A 362 -33.51 16.51 27.26
N ALA A 363 -33.45 16.04 26.00
CA ALA A 363 -33.93 14.72 25.61
C ALA A 363 -33.13 13.60 26.28
N LEU A 364 -31.79 13.75 26.36
CA LEU A 364 -30.89 12.77 26.98
C LEU A 364 -31.02 12.69 28.51
N THR A 365 -31.63 13.70 29.14
CA THR A 365 -31.81 13.76 30.60
C THR A 365 -33.11 13.09 31.05
N ILE A 366 -34.07 12.93 30.15
CA ILE A 366 -35.38 12.33 30.45
C ILE A 366 -35.50 10.92 29.88
N GLN A 367 -36.57 10.22 30.24
CA GLN A 367 -36.91 8.98 29.57
C GLN A 367 -37.38 9.24 28.13
N ASP A 368 -37.00 8.36 27.18
CA ASP A 368 -37.39 8.48 25.77
C ASP A 368 -38.91 8.69 25.61
N PRO A 369 -39.35 9.78 24.94
CA PRO A 369 -40.77 10.10 24.78
C PRO A 369 -41.49 9.17 23.81
N ARG A 370 -40.77 8.40 22.98
CA ARG A 370 -41.38 7.43 22.06
C ARG A 370 -41.94 6.23 22.81
N GLU A 371 -43.10 5.79 22.37
CA GLU A 371 -43.72 4.54 22.78
C GLU A 371 -43.62 3.54 21.63
N ARG A 372 -43.15 2.32 21.91
CA ARG A 372 -43.06 1.25 20.90
C ARG A 372 -43.67 -0.04 21.45
N PRO A 373 -45.01 -0.13 21.57
CA PRO A 373 -45.70 -1.30 22.12
C PRO A 373 -45.41 -2.56 21.29
N LEU A 374 -45.29 -3.73 21.93
CA LEU A 374 -44.96 -5.00 21.27
C LEU A 374 -45.99 -5.40 20.19
N ASP A 375 -47.26 -5.09 20.43
CA ASP A 375 -48.42 -5.34 19.59
C ASP A 375 -48.57 -4.34 18.43
N ALA A 376 -47.89 -3.18 18.50
CA ALA A 376 -48.01 -2.10 17.52
C ALA A 376 -46.65 -1.59 17.01
N GLN A 377 -45.60 -2.41 17.06
CA GLN A 377 -44.24 -1.99 16.72
C GLN A 377 -44.12 -1.40 15.31
N GLN A 378 -44.69 -2.07 14.31
CA GLN A 378 -44.65 -1.60 12.91
C GLN A 378 -45.39 -0.27 12.73
N ALA A 379 -46.53 -0.10 13.39
CA ALA A 379 -47.30 1.15 13.32
C ALA A 379 -46.56 2.31 14.03
N ALA A 380 -45.90 2.04 15.15
CA ALA A 380 -45.05 3.01 15.83
C ALA A 380 -43.86 3.41 14.96
N ASP A 381 -43.15 2.45 14.38
CA ASP A 381 -42.02 2.70 13.49
C ASP A 381 -42.42 3.58 12.29
N GLN A 382 -43.56 3.27 11.63
CA GLN A 382 -44.09 4.10 10.54
C GLN A 382 -44.45 5.53 10.96
N LYS A 383 -44.88 5.74 12.21
CA LYS A 383 -45.18 7.07 12.74
C LYS A 383 -43.94 7.83 13.18
N HIS A 384 -42.84 7.14 13.45
CA HIS A 384 -41.58 7.74 13.85
C HIS A 384 -40.62 7.97 12.68
N GLU A 385 -40.76 7.19 11.60
CA GLU A 385 -39.97 7.31 10.35
C GLU A 385 -39.82 8.76 9.84
N PRO A 386 -40.85 9.63 9.82
CA PRO A 386 -40.70 11.01 9.33
C PRO A 386 -39.75 11.88 10.14
N PHE A 387 -39.41 11.47 11.37
CA PHE A 387 -38.47 12.20 12.22
C PHE A 387 -37.05 11.64 12.12
N GLU A 388 -36.85 10.47 11.52
CA GLU A 388 -35.52 9.87 11.34
C GLU A 388 -34.62 10.74 10.47
N ASP A 389 -33.33 10.72 10.79
CA ASP A 389 -32.29 11.35 9.98
C ASP A 389 -31.32 10.25 9.52
N GLU A 390 -30.94 10.32 8.24
CA GLU A 390 -30.12 9.28 7.60
C GLU A 390 -28.73 9.14 8.24
N GLN A 391 -28.25 10.14 8.97
CA GLN A 391 -26.88 10.19 9.51
C GLN A 391 -26.82 10.29 11.04
N SER A 392 -27.95 10.53 11.74
CA SER A 392 -27.94 10.76 13.19
C SER A 392 -29.27 10.53 13.90
N ASP A 393 -29.28 9.61 14.86
CA ASP A 393 -30.40 9.46 15.81
C ASP A 393 -30.52 10.67 16.76
N PHE A 394 -29.50 11.52 16.89
CA PHE A 394 -29.60 12.74 17.72
C PHE A 394 -30.49 13.79 17.05
N LEU A 395 -30.42 13.89 15.71
CA LEU A 395 -31.24 14.82 14.94
C LEU A 395 -32.71 14.42 14.91
N PHE A 396 -33.02 13.14 15.18
CA PHE A 396 -34.39 12.67 15.42
C PHE A 396 -35.12 13.53 16.46
N PHE A 397 -34.44 13.83 17.57
CA PHE A 397 -35.03 14.62 18.65
C PHE A 397 -35.28 16.07 18.22
N ILE A 398 -34.42 16.65 17.38
CA ILE A 398 -34.63 18.00 16.83
C ILE A 398 -35.85 18.01 15.91
N ASN A 399 -35.95 17.04 14.99
CA ASN A 399 -37.07 16.91 14.07
C ASN A 399 -38.41 16.73 14.82
N LEU A 400 -38.43 15.81 15.79
CA LEU A 400 -39.60 15.57 16.63
C LEU A 400 -39.99 16.80 17.45
N TRP A 401 -39.00 17.52 18.00
CA TRP A 401 -39.23 18.73 18.78
C TRP A 401 -39.87 19.84 17.92
N HIS A 402 -39.34 20.09 16.72
CA HIS A 402 -39.89 21.09 15.82
C HIS A 402 -41.32 20.76 15.40
N PHE A 403 -41.58 19.50 15.01
CA PHE A 403 -42.93 19.04 14.72
C PHE A 403 -43.89 19.28 15.90
N TYR A 404 -43.47 18.90 17.11
CA TYR A 404 -44.31 19.07 18.29
C TYR A 404 -44.58 20.55 18.63
N GLU A 405 -43.55 21.41 18.59
CA GLU A 405 -43.72 22.85 18.88
C GLU A 405 -44.61 23.54 17.85
N GLU A 406 -44.49 23.20 16.57
CA GLU A 406 -45.35 23.74 15.52
C GLU A 406 -46.81 23.33 15.75
N GLN A 407 -47.07 22.05 15.99
CA GLN A 407 -48.41 21.54 16.26
C GLN A 407 -49.02 22.13 17.54
N LYS A 408 -48.19 22.36 18.57
CA LYS A 408 -48.65 22.97 19.83
C LYS A 408 -49.15 24.41 19.64
N GLN A 409 -48.57 25.18 18.71
CA GLN A 409 -49.03 26.54 18.44
C GLN A 409 -50.43 26.58 17.81
N GLN A 410 -50.81 25.51 17.10
CA GLN A 410 -52.04 25.42 16.31
C GLN A 410 -53.15 24.65 17.03
N LEU A 411 -52.80 23.66 17.86
CA LEU A 411 -53.75 22.74 18.48
C LEU A 411 -54.05 23.09 19.94
N SER A 412 -55.29 22.84 20.36
CA SER A 412 -55.65 22.86 21.78
C SER A 412 -54.94 21.74 22.57
N SER A 413 -54.82 21.88 23.89
CA SER A 413 -54.16 20.87 24.73
C SER A 413 -54.80 19.47 24.61
N GLY A 414 -56.11 19.37 24.38
CA GLY A 414 -56.80 18.09 24.18
C GLY A 414 -56.46 17.45 22.84
N GLN A 415 -56.42 18.25 21.77
CA GLN A 415 -56.01 17.80 20.43
C GLN A 415 -54.53 17.39 20.39
N LEU A 416 -53.65 18.14 21.08
CA LEU A 416 -52.23 17.81 21.16
C LEU A 416 -51.98 16.50 21.92
N ARG A 417 -52.74 16.23 23.00
CA ARG A 417 -52.71 14.94 23.68
C ARG A 417 -53.15 13.79 22.77
N LYS A 418 -54.17 14.01 21.93
CA LYS A 418 -54.61 13.05 20.92
C LYS A 418 -53.53 12.83 19.86
N LEU A 419 -52.88 13.89 19.38
CA LEU A 419 -51.77 13.82 18.44
C LEU A 419 -50.62 12.96 18.97
N CYS A 420 -50.19 13.18 20.22
CA CYS A 420 -49.16 12.37 20.86
C CYS A 420 -49.55 10.89 20.86
N LYS A 421 -50.78 10.57 21.29
CA LYS A 421 -51.28 9.19 21.31
C LYS A 421 -51.29 8.56 19.90
N THR A 422 -51.75 9.27 18.88
CA THR A 422 -51.82 8.78 17.50
C THR A 422 -50.45 8.58 16.86
N ASN A 423 -49.42 9.29 17.32
CA ASN A 423 -48.04 9.15 16.86
C ASN A 423 -47.17 8.31 17.81
N PHE A 424 -47.77 7.56 18.74
CA PHE A 424 -47.05 6.73 19.72
C PHE A 424 -46.00 7.53 20.51
N LEU A 425 -46.41 8.68 21.04
CA LEU A 425 -45.61 9.54 21.90
C LEU A 425 -46.28 9.70 23.26
N SER A 426 -45.48 9.65 24.33
CA SER A 426 -45.95 9.89 25.67
C SER A 426 -46.18 11.39 25.91
N TRP A 427 -47.44 11.79 26.09
CA TRP A 427 -47.80 13.18 26.40
C TRP A 427 -47.07 13.74 27.62
N MET A 428 -46.89 12.91 28.66
CA MET A 428 -46.25 13.33 29.91
C MET A 428 -44.74 13.57 29.69
N ARG A 429 -44.04 12.65 29.02
CA ARG A 429 -42.61 12.81 28.70
C ARG A 429 -42.35 13.97 27.74
N MET A 430 -43.24 14.22 26.77
CA MET A 430 -43.12 15.42 25.91
C MET A 430 -43.22 16.72 26.73
N ARG A 431 -44.08 16.76 27.75
CA ARG A 431 -44.15 17.91 28.66
C ARG A 431 -42.89 18.05 29.52
N GLU A 432 -42.45 16.94 30.12
CA GLU A 432 -41.23 16.88 30.92
C GLU A 432 -40.00 17.36 30.12
N TRP A 433 -39.86 16.88 28.87
CA TRP A 433 -38.80 17.32 27.95
C TRP A 433 -38.77 18.84 27.80
N ARG A 434 -39.95 19.45 27.61
CA ARG A 434 -40.06 20.90 27.47
C ARG A 434 -39.75 21.65 28.75
N GLU A 435 -40.15 21.10 29.89
CA GLU A 435 -39.89 21.68 31.20
C GLU A 435 -38.36 21.68 31.46
N VAL A 436 -37.68 20.55 31.24
CA VAL A 436 -36.21 20.44 31.34
C VAL A 436 -35.50 21.37 30.34
N HIS A 437 -35.93 21.41 29.08
CA HIS A 437 -35.39 22.33 28.09
C HIS A 437 -35.51 23.79 28.53
N THR A 438 -36.67 24.17 29.09
CA THR A 438 -36.92 25.55 29.57
C THR A 438 -36.00 25.89 30.75
N GLN A 439 -35.81 24.96 31.69
CA GLN A 439 -34.90 25.12 32.82
C GLN A 439 -33.45 25.27 32.35
N LEU A 440 -32.98 24.39 31.47
CA LEU A 440 -31.64 24.47 30.90
C LEU A 440 -31.43 25.77 30.12
N ARG A 441 -32.41 26.21 29.33
CA ARG A 441 -32.36 27.48 28.59
C ARG A 441 -32.28 28.69 29.53
N GLN A 442 -33.01 28.66 30.65
CA GLN A 442 -32.93 29.72 31.65
C GLN A 442 -31.54 29.76 32.29
N LEU A 443 -31.01 28.60 32.68
CA LEU A 443 -29.66 28.50 33.26
C LEU A 443 -28.58 28.97 32.28
N THR A 444 -28.64 28.57 31.01
CA THR A 444 -27.66 29.03 30.00
C THR A 444 -27.72 30.54 29.80
N LYS A 445 -28.93 31.14 29.85
CA LYS A 445 -29.12 32.60 29.83
C LYS A 445 -28.52 33.29 31.06
N GLU A 446 -28.76 32.76 32.27
CA GLU A 446 -28.18 33.27 33.52
C GLU A 446 -26.65 33.18 33.54
N MET A 447 -26.09 32.19 32.82
CA MET A 447 -24.64 32.02 32.62
C MET A 447 -24.07 32.90 31.50
N GLY A 448 -24.91 33.65 30.79
CA GLY A 448 -24.50 34.56 29.71
C GLY A 448 -24.17 33.86 28.38
N LEU A 449 -24.59 32.61 28.19
CA LEU A 449 -24.37 31.88 26.93
C LEU A 449 -25.34 32.37 25.85
N LYS A 450 -24.84 32.49 24.62
CA LYS A 450 -25.61 33.02 23.49
C LYS A 450 -26.20 31.90 22.64
N LEU A 451 -27.48 32.03 22.31
CA LEU A 451 -28.14 31.19 21.30
C LEU A 451 -27.65 31.57 19.89
N ASN A 452 -27.59 30.59 19.01
CA ASN A 452 -27.30 30.79 17.59
C ASN A 452 -28.48 31.44 16.85
N ASN A 453 -28.17 32.29 15.86
CA ASN A 453 -29.16 33.00 15.04
C ASN A 453 -29.57 32.23 13.78
N GLN A 454 -28.71 31.31 13.33
CA GLN A 454 -28.93 30.45 12.16
C GLN A 454 -28.94 29.00 12.62
N ALA A 455 -29.67 28.14 11.90
CA ALA A 455 -29.69 26.71 12.18
C ALA A 455 -28.27 26.13 12.06
N ALA A 456 -27.88 25.32 13.03
CA ALA A 456 -26.56 24.70 13.07
C ALA A 456 -26.42 23.61 11.99
N ASP A 457 -25.22 23.50 11.41
CA ASP A 457 -24.92 22.39 10.51
C ASP A 457 -24.70 21.07 11.28
N TYR A 458 -24.71 19.96 10.55
CA TYR A 458 -24.47 18.62 11.09
C TYR A 458 -23.17 18.55 11.90
N GLY A 459 -22.09 19.11 11.38
CA GLY A 459 -20.77 19.05 12.00
C GLY A 459 -20.70 19.82 13.32
N MET A 460 -21.33 20.99 13.42
CA MET A 460 -21.38 21.83 14.63
C MET A 460 -22.05 21.08 15.79
N VAL A 461 -23.20 20.47 15.55
CA VAL A 461 -23.93 19.69 16.57
C VAL A 461 -23.08 18.51 17.03
N HIS A 462 -22.53 17.72 16.11
CA HIS A 462 -21.80 16.49 16.47
C HIS A 462 -20.41 16.76 17.06
N ARG A 463 -19.74 17.87 16.70
CA ARG A 463 -18.53 18.33 17.40
C ARG A 463 -18.83 18.74 18.84
N ALA A 464 -19.96 19.39 19.10
CA ALA A 464 -20.38 19.70 20.47
C ALA A 464 -20.70 18.41 21.26
N LEU A 465 -21.43 17.45 20.68
CA LEU A 465 -21.72 16.14 21.28
C LEU A 465 -20.45 15.39 21.66
N LEU A 466 -19.46 15.35 20.76
CA LEU A 466 -18.18 14.68 20.98
C LEU A 466 -17.47 15.15 22.24
N THR A 467 -17.62 16.41 22.65
CA THR A 467 -16.96 16.90 23.87
C THR A 467 -17.45 16.24 25.17
N GLY A 468 -18.68 15.73 25.18
CA GLY A 468 -19.25 14.98 26.32
C GLY A 468 -19.08 13.46 26.20
N LEU A 469 -18.88 12.96 24.96
CA LEU A 469 -19.02 11.54 24.61
C LEU A 469 -17.76 10.95 23.95
N LEU A 470 -16.57 11.49 24.23
CA LEU A 470 -15.31 11.00 23.65
C LEU A 470 -15.08 9.50 23.90
N SER A 471 -15.43 8.99 25.08
CA SER A 471 -15.34 7.56 25.42
C SER A 471 -16.50 6.69 24.92
N HIS A 472 -17.41 7.28 24.13
CA HIS A 472 -18.54 6.60 23.50
C HIS A 472 -18.37 6.48 21.98
N ILE A 473 -17.21 6.84 21.46
CA ILE A 473 -16.86 6.61 20.06
C ILE A 473 -16.57 5.13 19.82
N ALA A 474 -16.84 4.68 18.60
CA ALA A 474 -16.40 3.38 18.11
C ALA A 474 -16.14 3.40 16.61
N THR A 475 -15.34 2.43 16.17
CA THR A 475 -15.07 2.21 14.75
C THR A 475 -15.39 0.77 14.36
N VAL A 476 -15.85 0.56 13.14
CA VAL A 476 -16.18 -0.78 12.63
C VAL A 476 -14.97 -1.71 12.74
N SER A 477 -15.22 -2.94 13.20
CA SER A 477 -14.22 -4.01 13.28
C SER A 477 -14.07 -4.74 11.93
N SER A 478 -13.31 -5.84 11.91
CA SER A 478 -13.26 -6.72 10.74
C SER A 478 -14.59 -7.43 10.46
N GLU A 479 -15.44 -7.61 11.48
CA GLU A 479 -16.77 -8.20 11.34
C GLU A 479 -17.83 -7.12 11.11
N LYS A 480 -18.74 -7.36 10.16
CA LYS A 480 -19.82 -6.42 9.81
C LYS A 480 -20.78 -6.23 10.98
N HIS A 481 -21.23 -5.00 11.21
CA HIS A 481 -22.07 -4.59 12.35
C HIS A 481 -21.45 -4.71 13.74
N LEU A 482 -20.19 -5.14 13.85
CA LEU A 482 -19.44 -5.17 15.10
C LEU A 482 -18.44 -4.01 15.16
N TYR A 483 -18.43 -3.28 16.26
CA TYR A 483 -17.66 -2.04 16.45
C TYR A 483 -16.70 -2.17 17.63
N ASN A 484 -15.47 -1.73 17.44
CA ASN A 484 -14.47 -1.57 18.48
C ASN A 484 -14.67 -0.20 19.16
N ALA A 485 -15.11 -0.22 20.42
CA ALA A 485 -15.34 0.94 21.24
C ALA A 485 -14.17 1.23 22.19
N ALA A 486 -14.17 2.42 22.78
CA ALA A 486 -13.18 2.82 23.77
C ALA A 486 -13.10 1.81 24.92
N ARG A 487 -11.92 1.72 25.56
CA ARG A 487 -11.65 0.78 26.67
C ARG A 487 -11.65 -0.70 26.25
N GLY A 488 -11.46 -1.00 24.96
CA GLY A 488 -11.25 -2.36 24.44
C GLY A 488 -12.52 -3.22 24.43
N VAL A 489 -13.69 -2.59 24.36
CA VAL A 489 -14.98 -3.27 24.35
C VAL A 489 -15.52 -3.36 22.93
N GLN A 490 -16.20 -4.44 22.58
CA GLN A 490 -16.92 -4.57 21.32
C GLN A 490 -18.42 -4.35 21.52
N MET A 491 -19.06 -3.66 20.58
CA MET A 491 -20.51 -3.39 20.62
C MET A 491 -21.13 -3.43 19.23
N LYS A 492 -22.46 -3.58 19.17
CA LYS A 492 -23.24 -3.49 17.93
C LYS A 492 -24.16 -2.27 17.97
N ILE A 493 -24.49 -1.71 16.81
CA ILE A 493 -25.55 -0.70 16.74
C ILE A 493 -26.89 -1.37 17.08
N TRP A 494 -27.72 -0.73 17.91
CA TRP A 494 -29.07 -1.21 18.20
C TRP A 494 -29.90 -1.31 16.92
N PRO A 495 -30.61 -2.43 16.65
CA PRO A 495 -31.35 -2.62 15.39
C PRO A 495 -32.42 -1.56 15.08
N GLY A 496 -32.96 -0.90 16.11
CA GLY A 496 -33.93 0.19 15.95
C GLY A 496 -33.30 1.58 15.78
N SER A 497 -32.00 1.68 15.50
CA SER A 497 -31.32 2.92 15.14
C SER A 497 -31.39 3.14 13.63
N GLY A 498 -31.55 4.39 13.18
CA GLY A 498 -31.47 4.73 11.75
C GLY A 498 -30.09 4.39 11.15
N GLN A 499 -29.06 4.32 12.01
CA GLN A 499 -27.68 4.01 11.61
C GLN A 499 -27.38 2.50 11.50
N PHE A 500 -28.34 1.64 11.84
CA PHE A 500 -28.12 0.19 11.79
C PHE A 500 -27.88 -0.30 10.34
N LYS A 501 -28.65 0.23 9.38
CA LYS A 501 -28.55 -0.13 7.97
C LYS A 501 -27.34 0.50 7.29
N SER A 502 -27.04 1.77 7.59
CA SER A 502 -25.93 2.52 6.97
C SER A 502 -24.55 2.00 7.38
N ASN A 503 -24.44 1.41 8.57
CA ASN A 503 -23.23 0.81 9.14
C ASN A 503 -21.97 1.72 8.98
N PRO A 504 -21.98 2.93 9.55
CA PRO A 504 -20.93 3.92 9.32
C PRO A 504 -19.59 3.47 9.89
N LYS A 505 -18.47 3.83 9.24
CA LYS A 505 -17.12 3.44 9.71
C LYS A 505 -16.80 3.94 11.13
N TRP A 506 -17.27 5.13 11.46
CA TRP A 506 -17.05 5.80 12.73
C TRP A 506 -18.37 6.28 13.28
N ILE A 507 -18.60 5.97 14.55
CA ILE A 507 -19.83 6.34 15.25
C ILE A 507 -19.54 6.97 16.60
N ILE A 508 -20.49 7.77 17.05
CA ILE A 508 -20.66 8.15 18.45
C ILE A 508 -22.02 7.62 18.93
N ALA A 509 -22.11 7.21 20.18
CA ALA A 509 -23.35 6.77 20.81
C ALA A 509 -23.64 7.62 22.06
N ALA A 510 -24.91 7.93 22.33
CA ALA A 510 -25.27 8.53 23.62
C ALA A 510 -25.16 7.49 24.73
N GLU A 511 -25.65 6.28 24.49
CA GLU A 511 -25.71 5.20 25.50
C GLU A 511 -25.03 3.92 25.03
N LYS A 512 -24.41 3.22 25.99
CA LYS A 512 -23.89 1.86 25.85
C LYS A 512 -24.67 0.96 26.81
N VAL A 513 -25.55 0.11 26.28
CA VAL A 513 -26.48 -0.70 27.08
C VAL A 513 -26.21 -2.18 26.83
N GLU A 514 -25.90 -2.91 27.89
CA GLU A 514 -25.71 -4.37 27.83
C GLU A 514 -27.04 -5.08 28.11
N THR A 515 -27.50 -5.89 27.16
CA THR A 515 -28.66 -6.77 27.31
C THR A 515 -28.23 -8.23 27.15
N SER A 516 -28.39 -8.82 25.96
CA SER A 516 -27.75 -10.09 25.59
C SER A 516 -26.32 -9.90 25.07
N GLN A 517 -26.09 -8.75 24.45
CA GLN A 517 -24.80 -8.25 24.00
C GLN A 517 -24.78 -6.73 24.24
N LEU A 518 -23.62 -6.11 24.09
CA LEU A 518 -23.49 -4.67 24.24
C LEU A 518 -23.99 -3.95 22.99
N TYR A 519 -24.94 -3.04 23.18
CA TYR A 519 -25.51 -2.21 22.12
C TYR A 519 -25.22 -0.73 22.30
N ALA A 520 -24.88 -0.07 21.21
CA ALA A 520 -24.87 1.38 21.07
C ALA A 520 -26.29 1.87 20.74
N ARG A 521 -26.80 2.85 21.50
CA ARG A 521 -28.10 3.47 21.29
C ARG A 521 -27.94 4.98 21.12
N ILE A 522 -28.83 5.57 20.31
CA ILE A 522 -28.79 6.97 19.88
C ILE A 522 -27.43 7.24 19.21
N VAL A 523 -27.32 6.79 17.97
CA VAL A 523 -26.05 6.70 17.24
C VAL A 523 -26.00 7.75 16.14
N ALA A 524 -24.82 8.33 15.94
CA ALA A 524 -24.52 9.21 14.82
C ALA A 524 -23.20 8.85 14.15
N ARG A 525 -23.12 9.09 12.84
CA ARG A 525 -21.86 9.05 12.10
C ARG A 525 -20.97 10.22 12.56
N ILE A 526 -19.66 9.98 12.67
CA ILE A 526 -18.69 11.05 12.95
C ILE A 526 -17.48 10.94 12.03
N GLU A 527 -16.70 12.02 11.95
CA GLU A 527 -15.42 12.04 11.25
C GLU A 527 -14.24 11.98 12.24
N PRO A 528 -13.18 11.19 11.97
CA PRO A 528 -12.07 11.00 12.90
C PRO A 528 -11.26 12.28 13.15
N GLN A 529 -11.25 13.25 12.22
CA GLN A 529 -10.54 14.52 12.43
C GLN A 529 -11.20 15.36 13.54
N TRP A 530 -12.51 15.23 13.75
CA TRP A 530 -13.21 15.90 14.85
C TRP A 530 -12.74 15.34 16.19
N VAL A 531 -12.60 14.02 16.27
CA VAL A 531 -12.11 13.30 17.46
C VAL A 531 -10.68 13.73 17.79
N GLU A 532 -9.80 13.78 16.78
CA GLU A 532 -8.40 14.22 16.98
C GLU A 532 -8.33 15.66 17.52
N ARG A 533 -9.13 16.58 16.95
CA ARG A 533 -9.14 17.98 17.41
C ARG A 533 -9.69 18.15 18.82
N ILE A 534 -10.82 17.50 19.13
CA ILE A 534 -11.52 17.65 20.40
C ILE A 534 -10.80 16.92 21.53
N GLY A 535 -10.27 15.73 21.25
CA GLY A 535 -9.61 14.88 22.22
C GLY A 535 -8.13 15.17 22.44
N LYS A 536 -7.59 16.30 21.95
CA LYS A 536 -6.14 16.60 21.91
C LYS A 536 -5.40 16.36 23.23
N HIS A 537 -6.03 16.65 24.37
CA HIS A 537 -5.44 16.46 25.71
C HIS A 537 -5.41 14.99 26.17
N LEU A 538 -6.04 14.08 25.43
CA LEU A 538 -6.19 12.65 25.75
C LEU A 538 -5.51 11.75 24.72
N LEU A 539 -5.06 12.32 23.59
CA LEU A 539 -4.41 11.56 22.53
C LEU A 539 -3.07 11.02 23.00
N LYS A 540 -2.80 9.77 22.62
CA LYS A 540 -1.48 9.17 22.74
C LYS A 540 -0.85 9.09 21.37
N HIS A 541 0.34 9.64 21.26
CA HIS A 541 1.13 9.66 20.04
C HIS A 541 2.22 8.60 20.15
N SER A 542 2.41 7.83 19.09
CA SER A 542 3.52 6.89 18.94
C SER A 542 4.15 7.10 17.57
N TYR A 543 5.47 6.97 17.49
CA TYR A 543 6.25 7.26 16.31
C TYR A 543 7.07 6.02 15.95
N ALA A 544 7.03 5.63 14.68
CA ALA A 544 7.73 4.46 14.16
C ALA A 544 8.50 4.80 12.88
N GLU A 545 9.51 3.97 12.59
CA GLU A 545 10.35 4.07 11.38
C GLU A 545 10.91 5.49 11.14
N PRO A 546 11.69 6.06 12.08
CA PRO A 546 12.35 7.33 11.81
C PRO A 546 13.37 7.15 10.68
N HIS A 547 13.25 7.95 9.62
CA HIS A 547 14.06 7.84 8.40
C HIS A 547 14.35 9.21 7.80
N TRP A 548 15.44 9.30 7.03
CA TRP A 548 15.79 10.52 6.31
C TRP A 548 14.92 10.69 5.05
N GLU A 549 14.38 11.90 4.85
CA GLU A 549 13.71 12.26 3.60
C GLU A 549 14.55 13.24 2.77
N LYS A 550 15.29 12.70 1.80
CA LYS A 550 16.14 13.46 0.87
C LYS A 550 15.47 14.70 0.27
N ARG A 551 14.24 14.58 -0.24
CA ARG A 551 13.51 15.71 -0.87
C ARG A 551 13.12 16.83 0.09
N ARG A 552 12.75 16.48 1.34
CA ARG A 552 12.33 17.46 2.35
C ARG A 552 13.50 17.95 3.20
N GLY A 553 14.64 17.27 3.15
CA GLY A 553 15.82 17.60 3.94
C GLY A 553 15.57 17.51 5.45
N GLN A 554 14.77 16.55 5.91
CA GLN A 554 14.46 16.37 7.32
C GLN A 554 14.27 14.90 7.67
N VAL A 555 14.41 14.55 8.94
CA VAL A 555 14.02 13.23 9.44
C VAL A 555 12.52 13.18 9.63
N ALA A 556 11.87 12.19 9.02
CA ALA A 556 10.46 11.92 9.14
C ALA A 556 10.21 10.61 9.88
N ALA A 557 9.05 10.50 10.49
CA ALA A 557 8.57 9.26 11.09
C ALA A 557 7.09 9.07 10.75
N PHE A 558 6.60 7.86 10.91
CA PHE A 558 5.17 7.58 10.86
C PHE A 558 4.58 7.69 12.26
N GLU A 559 3.63 8.59 12.41
CA GLU A 559 2.86 8.83 13.62
C GLU A 559 1.58 8.00 13.60
N THR A 560 1.35 7.27 14.69
CA THR A 560 0.07 6.67 15.04
C THR A 560 -0.51 7.42 16.23
N VAL A 561 -1.73 7.94 16.07
CA VAL A 561 -2.47 8.67 17.10
C VAL A 561 -3.62 7.80 17.59
N THR A 562 -3.65 7.52 18.89
CA THR A 562 -4.67 6.69 19.51
C THR A 562 -5.44 7.45 20.59
N LEU A 563 -6.73 7.13 20.73
CA LEU A 563 -7.59 7.59 21.81
C LEU A 563 -8.26 6.37 22.44
N TYR A 564 -8.04 6.13 23.73
CA TYR A 564 -8.57 4.98 24.47
C TYR A 564 -8.31 3.60 23.85
N GLY A 565 -7.17 3.46 23.16
CA GLY A 565 -6.79 2.23 22.45
C GLY A 565 -7.35 2.12 21.03
N ILE A 566 -8.20 3.06 20.59
CA ILE A 566 -8.66 3.13 19.21
C ILE A 566 -7.69 3.98 18.39
N PRO A 567 -7.16 3.48 17.25
CA PRO A 567 -6.36 4.30 16.34
C PRO A 567 -7.25 5.32 15.61
N ILE A 568 -7.08 6.60 15.93
CA ILE A 568 -7.73 7.72 15.23
C ILE A 568 -6.99 8.00 13.93
N VAL A 569 -5.66 8.04 14.00
CA VAL A 569 -4.77 8.16 12.85
C VAL A 569 -3.85 6.95 12.86
N ALA A 570 -4.01 6.06 11.89
CA ALA A 570 -3.22 4.82 11.86
C ALA A 570 -1.76 5.08 11.45
N ARG A 571 -1.54 5.92 10.44
CA ARG A 571 -0.20 6.19 9.88
C ARG A 571 -0.15 7.56 9.20
N ARG A 572 0.38 8.59 9.88
CA ARG A 572 0.61 9.93 9.32
C ARG A 572 2.09 10.24 9.28
N LYS A 573 2.59 10.66 8.12
CA LYS A 573 3.99 11.12 8.00
C LYS A 573 4.14 12.45 8.72
N THR A 574 5.08 12.55 9.67
CA THR A 574 5.32 13.77 10.45
C THR A 574 6.81 14.10 10.49
N ASN A 575 7.13 15.35 10.83
CA ASN A 575 8.50 15.79 11.07
C ASN A 575 8.96 15.25 12.43
N PHE A 576 9.92 14.33 12.41
CA PHE A 576 10.42 13.68 13.63
C PHE A 576 11.46 14.52 14.36
N GLY A 577 12.08 15.49 13.67
CA GLY A 577 13.11 16.36 14.22
C GLY A 577 12.74 17.03 15.56
N PRO A 578 11.60 17.72 15.67
CA PRO A 578 11.16 18.32 16.94
C PRO A 578 10.70 17.32 18.01
N ILE A 579 10.45 16.07 17.62
CA ILE A 579 9.86 15.03 18.48
C ILE A 579 10.98 14.31 19.24
N ASP A 580 12.00 13.86 18.51
CA ASP A 580 13.25 13.37 19.09
C ASP A 580 14.45 13.98 18.31
N PRO A 581 14.94 15.14 18.77
CA PRO A 581 16.07 15.81 18.13
C PRO A 581 17.37 15.01 18.17
N LYS A 582 17.55 14.18 19.22
CA LYS A 582 18.79 13.41 19.40
C LYS A 582 18.86 12.29 18.37
N GLU A 583 17.82 11.48 18.29
CA GLU A 583 17.77 10.39 17.32
C GLU A 583 17.71 10.91 15.88
N SER A 584 16.96 11.99 15.65
CA SER A 584 16.94 12.67 14.34
C SER A 584 18.32 13.19 13.92
N ARG A 585 19.14 13.69 14.86
CA ARG A 585 20.51 14.10 14.54
C ARG A 585 21.39 12.92 14.11
N LYS A 586 21.27 11.76 14.77
CA LYS A 586 22.03 10.56 14.36
C LYS A 586 21.67 10.12 12.94
N ILE A 587 20.37 10.04 12.66
CA ILE A 587 19.85 9.69 11.33
C ILE A 587 20.29 10.73 10.29
N PHE A 588 20.21 12.02 10.62
CA PHE A 588 20.68 13.09 9.77
C PHE A 588 22.18 12.94 9.42
N ILE A 589 23.06 12.73 10.41
CA ILE A 589 24.50 12.59 10.14
C ILE A 589 24.76 11.36 9.26
N ARG A 590 24.18 10.22 9.61
CA ARG A 590 24.42 8.95 8.90
C ARG A 590 23.93 9.02 7.44
N PHE A 591 22.68 9.36 7.22
CA PHE A 591 22.12 9.34 5.86
C PHE A 591 22.43 10.61 5.07
N ALA A 592 22.29 11.79 5.69
CA ALA A 592 22.47 13.04 4.94
C ALA A 592 23.95 13.35 4.67
N LEU A 593 24.85 13.09 5.62
CA LEU A 593 26.26 13.48 5.51
C LEU A 593 27.19 12.32 5.14
N VAL A 594 27.12 11.18 5.84
CA VAL A 594 27.98 10.03 5.57
C VAL A 594 27.61 9.39 4.23
N GLU A 595 26.34 9.02 4.03
CA GLU A 595 25.88 8.46 2.75
C GLU A 595 25.76 9.51 1.63
N GLY A 596 25.79 10.81 1.98
CA GLY A 596 25.83 11.91 1.02
C GLY A 596 24.46 12.30 0.44
N GLU A 597 23.36 12.04 1.15
CA GLU A 597 22.02 12.37 0.66
C GLU A 597 21.62 13.85 0.84
N LEU A 598 22.42 14.66 1.54
CA LEU A 598 22.14 16.06 1.77
C LEU A 598 22.29 16.90 0.50
N HIS A 599 21.26 17.69 0.20
CA HIS A 599 21.34 18.74 -0.82
C HIS A 599 21.85 20.03 -0.16
N THR A 600 23.13 20.34 -0.35
CA THR A 600 23.81 21.48 0.29
C THR A 600 24.45 22.41 -0.74
N GLN A 601 24.56 23.70 -0.41
CA GLN A 601 25.37 24.67 -1.17
C GLN A 601 26.86 24.62 -0.78
N GLY A 602 27.22 23.84 0.24
CA GLY A 602 28.57 23.76 0.78
C GLY A 602 29.43 22.86 -0.10
N SER A 603 30.58 23.35 -0.53
CA SER A 603 31.47 22.55 -1.40
C SER A 603 32.17 21.40 -0.67
N PHE A 604 32.12 21.36 0.67
CA PHE A 604 32.76 20.31 1.48
C PHE A 604 32.25 18.91 1.13
N LEU A 605 30.94 18.71 1.02
CA LEU A 605 30.36 17.38 0.83
C LEU A 605 30.79 16.77 -0.52
N ALA A 606 30.80 17.59 -1.57
CA ALA A 606 31.27 17.17 -2.90
C ALA A 606 32.79 16.87 -2.91
N LYS A 607 33.60 17.62 -2.16
CA LYS A 607 35.05 17.33 -2.04
C LYS A 607 35.32 16.08 -1.20
N ASN A 608 34.60 15.92 -0.10
CA ASN A 608 34.66 14.74 0.77
C ASN A 608 34.32 13.47 -0.01
N ARG A 609 33.25 13.51 -0.82
CA ARG A 609 32.85 12.38 -1.68
C ARG A 609 33.95 12.01 -2.66
N LYS A 610 34.55 12.99 -3.35
CA LYS A 610 35.69 12.76 -4.24
C LYS A 610 36.91 12.18 -3.54
N GLN A 611 37.15 12.55 -2.27
CA GLN A 611 38.26 11.99 -1.51
C GLN A 611 37.98 10.54 -1.08
N ILE A 612 36.76 10.23 -0.63
CA ILE A 612 36.33 8.87 -0.31
C ILE A 612 36.48 7.98 -1.55
N GLU A 613 35.94 8.40 -2.70
CA GLU A 613 36.07 7.69 -3.99
C GLU A 613 37.54 7.46 -4.39
N ALA A 614 38.43 8.43 -4.12
CA ALA A 614 39.85 8.29 -4.41
C ALA A 614 40.54 7.26 -3.50
N VAL A 615 40.13 7.16 -2.22
CA VAL A 615 40.66 6.16 -1.27
C VAL A 615 40.08 4.78 -1.54
N GLU A 616 38.79 4.65 -1.86
CA GLU A 616 38.16 3.41 -2.33
C GLU A 616 38.85 2.85 -3.58
N SER A 617 39.21 3.73 -4.53
CA SER A 617 39.97 3.33 -5.71
C SER A 617 41.36 2.80 -5.35
N LEU A 618 42.01 3.37 -4.33
CA LEU A 618 43.30 2.89 -3.83
C LEU A 618 43.17 1.55 -3.09
N GLU A 619 42.11 1.32 -2.31
CA GLU A 619 41.80 0.01 -1.71
C GLU A 619 41.61 -1.08 -2.76
N ALA A 620 40.81 -0.77 -3.78
CA ALA A 620 40.54 -1.69 -4.87
C ALA A 620 41.82 -2.03 -5.67
N LYS A 621 42.68 -1.03 -5.92
CA LYS A 621 43.97 -1.22 -6.62
C LYS A 621 45.01 -1.96 -5.77
N SER A 622 45.04 -1.72 -4.46
CA SER A 622 46.02 -2.30 -3.53
C SER A 622 45.59 -3.64 -2.91
N ARG A 623 44.33 -4.05 -3.14
CA ARG A 623 43.71 -5.26 -2.56
C ARG A 623 43.85 -5.31 -1.04
N ARG A 624 43.62 -4.18 -0.37
CA ARG A 624 43.65 -4.00 1.09
C ARG A 624 42.38 -3.26 1.53
N ARG A 625 41.65 -3.82 2.51
CA ARG A 625 40.34 -3.34 3.02
C ARG A 625 40.48 -2.47 4.29
N ASP A 626 41.72 -2.25 4.70
CA ASP A 626 42.12 -1.54 5.92
C ASP A 626 42.70 -0.16 5.60
N ILE A 627 42.40 0.40 4.43
CA ILE A 627 42.85 1.74 4.05
C ILE A 627 41.74 2.74 4.31
N LEU A 628 40.50 2.53 3.87
CA LEU A 628 39.39 3.46 4.06
C LEU A 628 38.83 3.37 5.48
N ALA A 629 38.66 4.52 6.12
CA ALA A 629 37.92 4.64 7.38
C ALA A 629 36.45 4.23 7.23
N ASP A 630 35.92 3.46 8.18
CA ASP A 630 34.54 2.96 8.14
C ASP A 630 33.48 4.06 8.34
N ASP A 631 32.22 3.74 8.02
CA ASP A 631 31.07 4.66 8.18
C ASP A 631 30.94 5.17 9.63
N GLN A 632 31.39 4.39 10.60
CA GLN A 632 31.38 4.77 12.01
C GLN A 632 32.42 5.88 12.29
N THR A 633 33.61 5.78 11.72
CA THR A 633 34.64 6.83 11.80
C THR A 633 34.17 8.12 11.11
N LEU A 634 33.54 8.01 9.94
CA LEU A 634 32.94 9.16 9.24
C LEU A 634 31.81 9.80 10.05
N TYR A 635 30.98 8.97 10.67
CA TYR A 635 29.93 9.42 11.58
C TYR A 635 30.52 10.19 12.76
N GLU A 636 31.53 9.65 13.43
CA GLU A 636 32.19 10.26 14.59
C GLU A 636 32.86 11.59 14.23
N PHE A 637 33.47 11.69 13.05
CA PHE A 637 34.00 12.96 12.54
C PHE A 637 32.91 14.04 12.48
N TYR A 638 31.77 13.75 11.84
CA TYR A 638 30.68 14.73 11.77
C TYR A 638 30.02 14.97 13.14
N ASP A 639 29.91 13.93 13.98
CA ASP A 639 29.31 13.99 15.31
C ASP A 639 30.08 14.93 16.24
N GLN A 640 31.41 14.91 16.20
CA GLN A 640 32.26 15.80 17.00
C GLN A 640 32.15 17.28 16.60
N HIS A 641 31.87 17.56 15.32
CA HIS A 641 31.87 18.92 14.79
C HIS A 641 30.49 19.57 14.76
N ILE A 642 29.42 18.79 14.56
CA ILE A 642 28.05 19.29 14.41
C ILE A 642 27.39 19.38 15.80
N PRO A 643 26.91 20.55 16.24
CA PRO A 643 26.34 20.69 17.58
C PRO A 643 24.98 20.01 17.73
N ASP A 644 24.55 19.87 18.98
CA ASP A 644 23.19 19.46 19.33
C ASP A 644 22.14 20.41 18.72
N GLY A 645 21.02 19.84 18.26
CA GLY A 645 19.92 20.60 17.64
C GLY A 645 20.01 20.78 16.12
N VAL A 646 21.07 20.26 15.46
CA VAL A 646 21.18 20.18 14.00
C VAL A 646 20.77 18.80 13.53
N TYR A 647 19.58 18.68 12.94
CA TYR A 647 18.98 17.39 12.54
C TYR A 647 18.21 17.47 11.21
N SER A 648 18.36 18.58 10.49
CA SER A 648 17.69 18.83 9.22
C SER A 648 18.54 19.71 8.32
N ALA A 649 18.31 19.67 7.01
CA ALA A 649 19.01 20.51 6.05
C ALA A 649 18.87 22.02 6.38
N PRO A 650 17.69 22.57 6.75
CA PRO A 650 17.59 23.99 7.11
C PRO A 650 18.39 24.36 8.36
N THR A 651 18.37 23.52 9.39
CA THR A 651 19.14 23.78 10.63
C THR A 651 20.63 23.66 10.38
N PHE A 652 21.05 22.67 9.58
CA PHE A 652 22.43 22.46 9.17
C PHE A 652 22.97 23.61 8.33
N GLU A 653 22.27 24.04 7.28
CA GLU A 653 22.70 25.15 6.42
C GLU A 653 22.88 26.46 7.18
N LYS A 654 21.98 26.74 8.13
CA LYS A 654 22.07 27.93 8.98
C LYS A 654 23.33 27.88 9.86
N TRP A 655 23.59 26.75 10.49
CA TRP A 655 24.77 26.55 11.33
C TRP A 655 26.06 26.54 10.50
N ARG A 656 26.11 25.78 9.41
CA ARG A 656 27.27 25.61 8.51
C ARG A 656 27.81 26.96 8.03
N LYS A 657 26.94 27.85 7.56
CA LYS A 657 27.32 29.21 7.11
C LYS A 657 28.01 30.04 8.19
N GLN A 658 27.69 29.82 9.48
CA GLN A 658 28.35 30.50 10.59
C GLN A 658 29.64 29.80 10.99
N ALA A 659 29.67 28.46 10.95
CA ALA A 659 30.84 27.66 11.25
C ALA A 659 31.97 27.84 10.21
N GLU A 660 31.65 27.80 8.92
CA GLU A 660 32.59 27.97 7.80
C GLU A 660 33.22 29.38 7.77
N LYS A 661 32.51 30.41 8.28
CA LYS A 661 33.09 31.75 8.46
C LYS A 661 34.23 31.77 9.47
N LYS A 662 34.18 30.91 10.49
CA LYS A 662 35.21 30.80 11.53
C LYS A 662 36.32 29.84 11.10
N ASN A 663 35.95 28.70 10.52
CA ASN A 663 36.88 27.70 10.02
C ASN A 663 36.38 27.10 8.70
N PRO A 664 36.89 27.55 7.54
CA PRO A 664 36.44 27.07 6.24
C PRO A 664 36.70 25.58 6.00
N SER A 665 37.69 24.97 6.66
CA SER A 665 38.05 23.56 6.46
C SER A 665 37.40 22.60 7.46
N LEU A 666 36.54 23.10 8.37
CA LEU A 666 35.96 22.34 9.49
C LEU A 666 35.33 21.00 9.10
N LEU A 667 34.62 20.96 7.97
CA LEU A 667 33.87 19.79 7.51
C LEU A 667 34.60 19.01 6.41
N TYR A 668 35.82 19.39 6.04
CA TYR A 668 36.57 18.69 5.00
C TYR A 668 37.29 17.48 5.62
N LEU A 669 37.02 16.31 5.07
CA LEU A 669 37.80 15.11 5.38
C LEU A 669 39.22 15.31 4.83
N THR A 670 40.23 14.82 5.56
CA THR A 670 41.61 14.76 5.07
C THR A 670 41.97 13.33 4.70
N LYS A 671 43.05 13.17 3.93
CA LYS A 671 43.57 11.83 3.63
C LYS A 671 44.00 11.10 4.90
N GLU A 672 44.52 11.79 5.92
CA GLU A 672 44.86 11.12 7.19
C GLU A 672 43.62 10.63 7.94
N THR A 673 42.50 11.38 7.92
CA THR A 673 41.24 10.94 8.52
C THR A 673 40.62 9.75 7.79
N LEU A 674 40.85 9.66 6.48
CA LEU A 674 40.32 8.61 5.61
C LEU A 674 41.22 7.38 5.51
N MET A 675 42.53 7.49 5.77
CA MET A 675 43.52 6.43 5.62
C MET A 675 43.98 5.87 6.98
N GLN A 676 43.72 4.59 7.27
CA GLN A 676 44.17 3.97 8.52
C GLN A 676 45.65 3.51 8.51
N HIS A 677 46.26 3.27 7.33
CA HIS A 677 47.65 2.80 7.20
C HIS A 677 48.39 3.44 5.99
N ASP A 678 49.70 3.72 6.14
CA ASP A 678 50.57 4.29 5.09
C ASP A 678 50.80 3.30 3.93
N ALA A 679 50.15 3.55 2.80
CA ALA A 679 50.29 2.77 1.56
C ALA A 679 51.40 3.32 0.65
N GLU A 680 52.66 3.34 1.11
CA GLU A 680 53.79 3.79 0.28
C GLU A 680 54.09 2.87 -0.93
N SER A 681 53.65 1.61 -0.90
CA SER A 681 53.98 0.60 -1.94
C SER A 681 53.16 0.68 -3.23
N VAL A 682 52.20 1.61 -3.36
CA VAL A 682 51.21 1.63 -4.47
C VAL A 682 51.37 2.86 -5.40
N ARG A 683 52.39 3.70 -5.19
CA ARG A 683 52.55 4.99 -5.89
C ARG A 683 53.01 4.91 -7.37
N ASN A 684 53.31 3.73 -7.90
CA ASN A 684 53.78 3.59 -9.29
C ASN A 684 52.61 3.43 -10.26
N GLY A 685 52.10 4.56 -10.79
CA GLY A 685 50.92 4.64 -11.66
C GLY A 685 50.92 3.80 -12.95
N ASN A 686 52.06 3.20 -13.34
CA ASN A 686 52.13 2.28 -14.49
C ASN A 686 51.78 0.82 -14.17
N GLN A 687 51.61 0.43 -12.89
CA GLN A 687 51.33 -0.97 -12.53
C GLN A 687 49.84 -1.34 -12.68
N PHE A 688 48.93 -0.38 -12.49
CA PHE A 688 47.47 -0.58 -12.56
C PHE A 688 46.83 0.47 -13.48
N PRO A 689 46.95 0.31 -14.81
CA PRO A 689 46.44 1.27 -15.78
C PRO A 689 44.90 1.32 -15.79
N ASP A 690 44.32 2.49 -16.10
CA ASP A 690 42.86 2.62 -16.22
C ASP A 690 42.32 2.09 -17.57
N HIS A 691 43.22 1.80 -18.52
CA HIS A 691 42.88 1.24 -19.83
C HIS A 691 43.88 0.16 -20.28
N LEU A 692 43.38 -0.88 -20.94
CA LEU A 692 44.17 -1.86 -21.69
C LEU A 692 44.05 -1.56 -23.19
N THR A 693 45.19 -1.48 -23.89
CA THR A 693 45.18 -1.29 -25.35
C THR A 693 45.27 -2.63 -26.04
N VAL A 694 44.27 -3.00 -26.84
CA VAL A 694 44.24 -4.25 -27.62
C VAL A 694 43.93 -3.90 -29.08
N GLY A 695 44.86 -4.20 -29.99
CA GLY A 695 44.76 -3.78 -31.39
C GLY A 695 44.69 -2.25 -31.53
N ARG A 696 43.59 -1.74 -32.10
CA ARG A 696 43.32 -0.29 -32.27
C ARG A 696 42.37 0.28 -31.19
N ALA A 697 41.89 -0.54 -30.25
CA ALA A 697 40.93 -0.13 -29.23
C ALA A 697 41.61 0.11 -27.88
N LYS A 698 41.26 1.23 -27.21
CA LYS A 698 41.57 1.48 -25.80
C LYS A 698 40.36 1.06 -24.96
N LEU A 699 40.52 -0.03 -24.20
CA LEU A 699 39.44 -0.67 -23.44
C LEU A 699 39.56 -0.30 -21.95
N PRO A 700 38.51 0.22 -21.29
CA PRO A 700 38.57 0.61 -19.89
C PRO A 700 38.68 -0.60 -18.95
N LEU A 701 39.51 -0.44 -17.91
CA LEU A 701 39.70 -1.39 -16.83
C LEU A 701 39.08 -0.86 -15.54
N SER A 702 38.43 -1.73 -14.78
CA SER A 702 38.01 -1.49 -13.41
C SER A 702 38.61 -2.53 -12.47
N TYR A 703 38.86 -2.12 -11.24
CA TYR A 703 39.48 -2.94 -10.20
C TYR A 703 38.47 -3.11 -9.08
N HIS A 704 38.24 -4.33 -8.62
CA HIS A 704 37.37 -4.63 -7.48
C HIS A 704 38.11 -5.54 -6.51
N PHE A 705 38.02 -5.25 -5.21
CA PHE A 705 38.60 -6.07 -4.16
C PHE A 705 37.55 -6.53 -3.15
N GLU A 706 37.01 -7.71 -3.41
CA GLU A 706 36.06 -8.36 -2.53
C GLU A 706 36.27 -9.87 -2.59
N PRO A 707 37.03 -10.44 -1.63
CA PRO A 707 37.26 -11.87 -1.58
C PRO A 707 35.93 -12.64 -1.67
N GLU A 708 35.88 -13.70 -2.48
CA GLU A 708 34.70 -14.56 -2.72
C GLU A 708 33.59 -13.97 -3.61
N ASN A 709 33.65 -12.69 -4.01
CA ASN A 709 32.71 -12.13 -4.99
C ASN A 709 33.19 -12.41 -6.42
N GLU A 710 32.26 -12.79 -7.31
CA GLU A 710 32.53 -13.04 -8.72
C GLU A 710 33.13 -11.85 -9.47
N SER A 711 33.04 -10.63 -8.95
CA SER A 711 33.66 -9.43 -9.54
C SER A 711 35.10 -9.16 -9.07
N ASP A 712 35.64 -9.92 -8.11
CA ASP A 712 37.00 -9.73 -7.58
C ASP A 712 38.08 -9.82 -8.67
N GLY A 713 39.02 -8.88 -8.65
CA GLY A 713 40.13 -8.78 -9.61
C GLY A 713 39.95 -7.65 -10.62
N VAL A 714 40.52 -7.83 -11.82
CA VAL A 714 40.49 -6.84 -12.90
C VAL A 714 39.37 -7.16 -13.87
N THR A 715 38.47 -6.20 -14.09
CA THR A 715 37.40 -6.29 -15.07
C THR A 715 37.68 -5.36 -16.25
N LEU A 716 37.69 -5.91 -17.46
CA LEU A 716 37.75 -5.18 -18.71
C LEU A 716 36.33 -5.02 -19.27
N THR A 717 35.94 -3.79 -19.53
CA THR A 717 34.64 -3.48 -20.13
C THR A 717 34.78 -3.33 -21.64
N LEU A 718 33.96 -4.06 -22.40
CA LEU A 718 33.95 -4.00 -23.87
C LEU A 718 32.53 -3.99 -24.44
N PRO A 719 32.27 -3.26 -25.54
CA PRO A 719 31.02 -3.36 -26.28
C PRO A 719 30.82 -4.74 -26.93
N ALA A 720 29.57 -5.19 -27.02
CA ALA A 720 29.21 -6.46 -27.67
C ALA A 720 29.70 -6.56 -29.12
N GLU A 721 29.80 -5.43 -29.82
CA GLU A 721 30.27 -5.35 -31.21
C GLU A 721 31.75 -5.73 -31.35
N LEU A 722 32.56 -5.46 -30.32
CA LEU A 722 33.99 -5.78 -30.31
C LEU A 722 34.26 -7.20 -29.79
N LEU A 723 33.30 -7.84 -29.10
CA LEU A 723 33.49 -9.16 -28.46
C LEU A 723 33.98 -10.25 -29.42
N GLN A 724 33.50 -10.27 -30.67
CA GLN A 724 33.88 -11.29 -31.66
C GLN A 724 35.23 -11.01 -32.34
N GLN A 725 35.81 -9.82 -32.15
CA GLN A 725 37.10 -9.44 -32.71
C GLN A 725 38.26 -9.61 -31.71
N MET A 726 37.95 -10.01 -30.47
CA MET A 726 38.93 -10.14 -29.39
C MET A 726 39.50 -11.56 -29.34
N GLU A 727 40.83 -11.66 -29.38
CA GLU A 727 41.57 -12.92 -29.23
C GLU A 727 41.88 -13.18 -27.74
N PRO A 728 41.49 -14.33 -27.16
CA PRO A 728 41.69 -14.67 -25.74
C PRO A 728 43.15 -14.53 -25.26
N GLU A 729 44.11 -14.84 -26.12
CA GLU A 729 45.55 -14.83 -25.86
C GLU A 729 46.06 -13.44 -25.47
N SER A 730 45.39 -12.37 -25.95
CA SER A 730 45.75 -10.98 -25.66
C SER A 730 45.54 -10.60 -24.19
N PHE A 731 44.71 -11.34 -23.47
CA PHE A 731 44.34 -11.04 -22.07
C PHE A 731 45.07 -11.92 -21.05
N GLU A 732 45.90 -12.87 -21.50
CA GLU A 732 46.70 -13.72 -20.62
C GLU A 732 47.73 -12.94 -19.79
N TRP A 733 48.12 -11.76 -20.26
CA TRP A 733 49.11 -10.87 -19.64
C TRP A 733 48.54 -10.02 -18.49
N LEU A 734 47.21 -9.96 -18.36
CA LEU A 734 46.51 -9.21 -17.33
C LEU A 734 46.97 -7.73 -17.25
N VAL A 735 47.30 -7.24 -16.05
CA VAL A 735 47.93 -5.91 -15.84
C VAL A 735 49.30 -6.07 -15.17
N PRO A 736 50.25 -5.14 -15.38
CA PRO A 736 51.62 -5.29 -14.88
C PRO A 736 51.72 -5.54 -13.37
N GLY A 737 50.85 -4.91 -12.58
CA GLY A 737 50.82 -5.04 -11.11
C GLY A 737 50.40 -6.43 -10.60
N LEU A 738 49.74 -7.24 -11.42
CA LEU A 738 49.29 -8.59 -11.05
C LEU A 738 50.00 -9.70 -11.84
N LEU A 739 50.80 -9.34 -12.85
CA LEU A 739 51.50 -10.29 -13.72
C LEU A 739 52.47 -11.19 -12.94
N ARG A 740 53.20 -10.62 -11.97
CA ARG A 740 54.12 -11.39 -11.12
C ARG A 740 53.38 -12.46 -10.32
N ASP A 741 52.31 -12.09 -9.63
CA ASP A 741 51.52 -13.02 -8.81
C ASP A 741 50.81 -14.06 -9.66
N ARG A 742 50.37 -13.68 -10.87
CA ARG A 742 49.82 -14.61 -11.87
C ARG A 742 50.84 -15.67 -12.28
N ILE A 743 52.08 -15.30 -12.59
CA ILE A 743 53.13 -16.27 -12.96
C ILE A 743 53.47 -17.19 -11.78
N ILE A 744 53.57 -16.65 -10.56
CA ILE A 744 53.79 -17.47 -9.36
C ILE A 744 52.67 -18.49 -9.18
N ALA A 745 51.41 -18.06 -9.35
CA ALA A 745 50.25 -18.94 -9.28
C ALA A 745 50.28 -20.01 -10.38
N MET A 746 50.66 -19.65 -11.62
CA MET A 746 50.83 -20.60 -12.73
C MET A 746 51.90 -21.65 -12.41
N LEU A 747 53.08 -21.26 -11.93
CA LEU A 747 54.14 -22.20 -11.53
C LEU A 747 53.70 -23.10 -10.37
N ARG A 748 52.97 -22.56 -9.39
CA ARG A 748 52.40 -23.32 -8.28
C ARG A 748 51.24 -24.22 -8.70
N ALA A 749 50.54 -23.93 -9.80
CA ALA A 749 49.44 -24.76 -10.30
C ALA A 749 49.94 -25.97 -11.11
N LEU A 750 51.20 -25.96 -11.60
CA LEU A 750 51.78 -27.07 -12.35
C LEU A 750 51.65 -28.42 -11.61
N PRO A 751 51.45 -29.56 -12.32
CA PRO A 751 51.46 -30.89 -11.71
C PRO A 751 52.75 -31.17 -10.93
N LYS A 752 52.68 -32.00 -9.89
CA LYS A 752 53.81 -32.28 -8.96
C LYS A 752 55.09 -32.72 -9.67
N SER A 753 54.98 -33.44 -10.79
CA SER A 753 56.12 -33.89 -11.61
C SER A 753 56.92 -32.72 -12.20
N TRP A 754 56.26 -31.63 -12.57
CA TRP A 754 56.87 -30.46 -13.20
C TRP A 754 57.20 -29.36 -12.19
N ARG A 755 56.31 -29.14 -11.22
CA ARG A 755 56.42 -28.09 -10.18
C ARG A 755 57.72 -28.17 -9.39
N ARG A 756 58.22 -29.37 -9.08
CA ARG A 756 59.45 -29.59 -8.29
C ARG A 756 60.69 -28.94 -8.92
N ASN A 757 60.68 -28.70 -10.23
CA ASN A 757 61.79 -28.07 -10.95
C ASN A 757 61.79 -26.53 -10.84
N PHE A 758 60.73 -25.94 -10.26
CA PHE A 758 60.50 -24.50 -10.20
C PHE A 758 60.19 -24.02 -8.76
N VAL A 759 60.79 -24.67 -7.76
CA VAL A 759 60.68 -24.29 -6.35
C VAL A 759 62.01 -23.66 -5.91
N PRO A 760 62.03 -22.44 -5.33
CA PRO A 760 60.88 -21.58 -4.99
C PRO A 760 60.30 -20.84 -6.20
N ALA A 761 58.96 -20.90 -6.39
CA ALA A 761 58.30 -20.27 -7.54
C ALA A 761 58.57 -18.75 -7.71
N PRO A 762 58.64 -17.93 -6.63
CA PRO A 762 58.95 -16.50 -6.77
C PRO A 762 60.30 -16.22 -7.44
N ASP A 763 61.34 -16.98 -7.09
CA ASP A 763 62.69 -16.78 -7.62
C ASP A 763 62.73 -17.04 -9.13
N PHE A 764 62.05 -18.09 -9.59
CA PHE A 764 61.92 -18.38 -11.02
C PHE A 764 61.06 -17.35 -11.75
N THR A 765 59.98 -16.86 -11.12
CA THR A 765 59.18 -15.77 -11.67
C THR A 765 60.02 -14.51 -11.85
N ASP A 766 60.77 -14.09 -10.83
CA ASP A 766 61.59 -12.89 -10.85
C ASP A 766 62.72 -12.99 -11.88
N ALA A 767 63.26 -14.20 -12.12
CA ALA A 767 64.26 -14.45 -13.15
C ALA A 767 63.72 -14.36 -14.59
N VAL A 768 62.47 -14.80 -14.84
CA VAL A 768 61.90 -14.78 -16.20
C VAL A 768 61.18 -13.48 -16.53
N LEU A 769 60.54 -12.83 -15.56
CA LEU A 769 59.65 -11.68 -15.73
C LEU A 769 60.26 -10.53 -16.57
N PRO A 770 61.55 -10.12 -16.39
CA PRO A 770 62.16 -9.06 -17.19
C PRO A 770 62.33 -9.40 -18.69
N SER A 771 62.29 -10.70 -19.04
CA SER A 771 62.55 -11.21 -20.40
C SER A 771 61.29 -11.59 -21.19
N LEU A 772 60.11 -11.35 -20.60
CA LEU A 772 58.80 -11.62 -21.19
C LEU A 772 58.26 -10.35 -21.84
N ASN A 773 57.69 -10.48 -23.04
CA ASN A 773 57.14 -9.35 -23.78
C ASN A 773 55.83 -9.75 -24.49
N PRO A 774 54.70 -9.06 -24.24
CA PRO A 774 53.42 -9.34 -24.92
C PRO A 774 53.49 -9.36 -26.45
N LEU A 775 54.44 -8.63 -27.06
CA LEU A 775 54.62 -8.58 -28.51
C LEU A 775 55.24 -9.86 -29.10
N ASP A 776 55.93 -10.66 -28.28
CA ASP A 776 56.66 -11.85 -28.71
C ASP A 776 55.79 -13.12 -28.74
N GLY A 777 54.49 -13.01 -28.43
CA GLY A 777 53.50 -14.10 -28.47
C GLY A 777 52.82 -14.39 -27.13
N PRO A 778 52.06 -15.50 -27.00
CA PRO A 778 51.30 -15.84 -25.80
C PRO A 778 52.19 -16.13 -24.57
N LEU A 779 51.64 -15.96 -23.36
CA LEU A 779 52.42 -15.99 -22.11
C LEU A 779 52.96 -17.41 -21.81
N GLY A 780 52.13 -18.44 -21.97
CA GLY A 780 52.50 -19.84 -21.69
C GLY A 780 53.72 -20.34 -22.49
N PRO A 781 53.72 -20.24 -23.83
CA PRO A 781 54.87 -20.60 -24.68
C PRO A 781 56.14 -19.82 -24.34
N GLN A 782 56.04 -18.52 -24.04
CA GLN A 782 57.18 -17.72 -23.60
C GLN A 782 57.74 -18.21 -22.27
N LEU A 783 56.88 -18.50 -21.29
CA LEU A 783 57.28 -19.09 -20.02
C LEU A 783 57.96 -20.45 -20.22
N SER A 784 57.41 -21.35 -21.04
CA SER A 784 58.04 -22.63 -21.37
C SER A 784 59.45 -22.46 -21.94
N SER A 785 59.62 -21.52 -22.88
CA SER A 785 60.91 -21.26 -23.53
C SER A 785 61.94 -20.71 -22.52
N ARG A 786 61.56 -19.69 -21.74
CA ARG A 786 62.45 -19.06 -20.75
C ARG A 786 62.80 -19.99 -19.60
N LEU A 787 61.83 -20.74 -19.08
CA LEU A 787 62.06 -21.72 -18.02
C LEU A 787 62.95 -22.87 -18.49
N ARG A 788 62.80 -23.32 -19.76
CA ARG A 788 63.70 -24.33 -20.35
C ARG A 788 65.13 -23.84 -20.45
N HIS A 789 65.36 -22.57 -20.76
CA HIS A 789 66.71 -21.99 -20.77
C HIS A 789 67.37 -21.99 -19.38
N ILE A 790 66.58 -21.85 -18.32
CA ILE A 790 67.08 -21.84 -16.94
C ILE A 790 67.29 -23.26 -16.40
N THR A 791 66.35 -24.18 -16.63
CA THR A 791 66.33 -25.50 -15.96
C THR A 791 66.62 -26.69 -16.88
N GLY A 792 66.64 -26.49 -18.20
CA GLY A 792 66.74 -27.57 -19.21
C GLY A 792 65.44 -28.37 -19.40
N VAL A 793 64.41 -28.15 -18.58
CA VAL A 793 63.17 -28.91 -18.58
C VAL A 793 62.22 -28.41 -19.68
N THR A 794 61.72 -29.32 -20.51
CA THR A 794 60.78 -28.99 -21.60
C THR A 794 59.35 -29.23 -21.14
N LEU A 795 58.58 -28.15 -20.97
CA LEU A 795 57.16 -28.19 -20.62
C LEU A 795 56.28 -28.35 -21.86
N PRO A 796 55.35 -29.33 -21.91
CA PRO A 796 54.38 -29.45 -22.99
C PRO A 796 53.45 -28.23 -23.07
N GLU A 797 53.16 -27.71 -24.26
CA GLU A 797 52.33 -26.49 -24.42
C GLU A 797 50.94 -26.61 -23.80
N LYS A 798 50.34 -27.80 -23.86
CA LYS A 798 49.02 -28.07 -23.26
C LYS A 798 48.98 -27.90 -21.74
N ILE A 799 50.12 -27.94 -21.06
CA ILE A 799 50.17 -27.88 -19.60
C ILE A 799 49.66 -26.55 -19.04
N TRP A 800 49.74 -25.48 -19.83
CA TRP A 800 49.27 -24.15 -19.43
C TRP A 800 47.76 -23.98 -19.60
N GLN A 801 47.13 -24.76 -20.49
CA GLN A 801 45.69 -24.68 -20.77
C GLN A 801 44.84 -25.34 -19.67
N ASP A 802 45.42 -26.30 -18.94
CA ASP A 802 44.72 -27.08 -17.90
C ASP A 802 44.90 -26.51 -16.48
N LEU A 803 45.54 -25.33 -16.32
CA LEU A 803 45.80 -24.77 -14.99
C LEU A 803 44.58 -24.07 -14.41
N THR A 804 44.25 -24.39 -13.15
CA THR A 804 43.27 -23.65 -12.37
C THR A 804 43.99 -22.54 -11.59
N LEU A 805 43.66 -21.28 -11.90
CA LEU A 805 44.18 -20.10 -11.21
C LEU A 805 43.10 -19.50 -10.30
N PRO A 806 43.49 -18.79 -9.23
CA PRO A 806 42.55 -17.96 -8.47
C PRO A 806 41.83 -16.94 -9.37
N ASP A 807 40.54 -16.76 -9.15
CA ASP A 807 39.65 -15.90 -9.97
C ASP A 807 40.16 -14.46 -10.16
N HIS A 808 40.76 -13.87 -9.12
CA HIS A 808 41.28 -12.51 -9.15
C HIS A 808 42.58 -12.36 -9.97
N LEU A 809 43.24 -13.46 -10.32
CA LEU A 809 44.40 -13.48 -11.21
C LEU A 809 44.00 -13.79 -12.66
N MET A 810 42.70 -13.81 -12.98
CA MET A 810 42.17 -13.97 -14.33
C MET A 810 41.41 -12.71 -14.77
N MET A 811 41.52 -12.36 -16.05
CA MET A 811 40.80 -11.19 -16.58
C MET A 811 39.30 -11.49 -16.57
N ARG A 812 38.53 -10.59 -15.98
CA ARG A 812 37.07 -10.61 -16.07
C ARG A 812 36.62 -9.70 -17.19
N PHE A 813 35.59 -10.10 -17.93
CA PHE A 813 35.03 -9.35 -19.04
C PHE A 813 33.60 -8.91 -18.70
N GLN A 814 33.27 -7.66 -19.00
CA GLN A 814 31.92 -7.11 -18.91
C GLN A 814 31.49 -6.60 -20.28
N ILE A 815 30.42 -7.21 -20.81
CA ILE A 815 29.92 -6.93 -22.16
C ILE A 815 28.79 -5.91 -22.06
N LEU A 816 28.95 -4.77 -22.74
CA LEU A 816 27.92 -3.74 -22.83
C LEU A 816 27.06 -3.93 -24.08
N ASP A 817 25.76 -3.67 -23.95
CA ASP A 817 24.83 -3.54 -25.08
C ASP A 817 24.87 -2.13 -25.71
N SER A 818 24.04 -1.90 -26.74
CA SER A 818 23.97 -0.64 -27.45
C SER A 818 23.49 0.56 -26.62
N ASP A 819 22.86 0.31 -25.47
CA ASP A 819 22.34 1.32 -24.54
C ASP A 819 23.29 1.55 -23.34
N GLY A 820 24.46 0.89 -23.33
CA GLY A 820 25.46 0.98 -22.28
C GLY A 820 25.16 0.14 -21.04
N GLN A 821 24.19 -0.79 -21.12
CA GLN A 821 23.84 -1.70 -20.03
C GLN A 821 24.63 -3.01 -20.11
N ILE A 822 24.84 -3.65 -18.97
CA ILE A 822 25.58 -4.91 -18.89
C ILE A 822 24.72 -6.04 -19.45
N GLN A 823 25.13 -6.60 -20.58
CA GLN A 823 24.45 -7.74 -21.21
C GLN A 823 24.90 -9.07 -20.60
N GLN A 824 26.21 -9.25 -20.49
CA GLN A 824 26.84 -10.48 -20.01
C GLN A 824 28.15 -10.15 -19.31
N SER A 825 28.61 -11.07 -18.45
CA SER A 825 29.90 -10.93 -17.79
C SER A 825 30.47 -12.29 -17.43
N GLY A 826 31.79 -12.44 -17.44
CA GLY A 826 32.44 -13.70 -17.10
C GLY A 826 33.96 -13.64 -17.27
N ARG A 827 34.67 -14.69 -16.84
CA ARG A 827 36.13 -14.81 -16.98
C ARG A 827 36.57 -15.65 -18.20
N ASN A 828 35.62 -16.29 -18.86
CA ASN A 828 35.88 -17.11 -20.05
C ASN A 828 35.36 -16.40 -21.30
N LEU A 829 36.28 -15.72 -22.00
CA LEU A 829 35.96 -14.96 -23.21
C LEU A 829 35.32 -15.85 -24.29
N ALA A 830 35.82 -17.08 -24.48
CA ALA A 830 35.29 -18.03 -25.47
C ALA A 830 33.86 -18.50 -25.13
N ALA A 831 33.53 -18.64 -23.84
CA ALA A 831 32.17 -18.96 -23.40
C ALA A 831 31.20 -17.78 -23.64
N LEU A 832 31.65 -16.55 -23.37
CA LEU A 832 30.87 -15.33 -23.65
C LEU A 832 30.65 -15.15 -25.16
N GLN A 833 31.67 -15.39 -25.98
CA GLN A 833 31.56 -15.39 -27.45
C GLN A 833 30.57 -16.43 -27.97
N LYS A 834 30.50 -17.63 -27.36
CA LYS A 834 29.53 -18.69 -27.71
C LYS A 834 28.11 -18.39 -27.23
N GLN A 835 27.93 -17.85 -26.02
CA GLN A 835 26.61 -17.49 -25.49
C GLN A 835 25.99 -16.32 -26.27
N GLY A 836 26.79 -15.36 -26.72
CA GLY A 836 26.35 -14.28 -27.62
C GLY A 836 25.81 -14.76 -28.98
N GLN A 837 26.09 -16.00 -29.39
CA GLN A 837 25.59 -16.61 -30.63
C GLN A 837 24.19 -17.25 -30.48
N SER A 838 23.64 -17.37 -29.26
CA SER A 838 22.39 -18.10 -28.97
C SER A 838 21.11 -17.24 -28.92
N ALA A 839 21.22 -15.91 -29.06
CA ALA A 839 20.07 -15.07 -29.44
C ALA A 839 19.80 -15.26 -30.94
N PRO A 840 18.53 -15.32 -31.40
CA PRO A 840 18.23 -15.58 -32.79
C PRO A 840 18.95 -14.55 -33.66
N VAL A 841 19.88 -15.06 -34.45
CA VAL A 841 20.55 -14.37 -35.55
C VAL A 841 19.46 -14.00 -36.55
N ALA A 842 18.77 -12.89 -36.27
CA ALA A 842 18.22 -12.08 -37.34
C ALA A 842 19.44 -11.70 -38.17
N ALA A 843 19.52 -12.31 -39.36
CA ALA A 843 20.53 -12.14 -40.37
C ALA A 843 21.26 -10.79 -40.24
N VAL A 844 22.59 -10.87 -40.17
CA VAL A 844 23.51 -9.74 -40.31
C VAL A 844 23.14 -9.01 -41.60
N THR A 845 22.21 -8.08 -41.46
CA THR A 845 21.96 -6.99 -42.38
C THR A 845 22.66 -5.83 -41.69
N PRO A 846 23.68 -5.20 -42.28
CA PRO A 846 24.36 -4.08 -41.65
C PRO A 846 23.29 -3.07 -41.23
N SER A 847 23.31 -2.71 -39.94
CA SER A 847 22.24 -2.11 -39.15
C SER A 847 21.93 -0.65 -39.52
N THR A 848 21.78 -0.36 -40.81
CA THR A 848 21.27 0.90 -41.36
C THR A 848 19.80 1.17 -40.98
N LYS A 849 19.02 0.12 -40.63
CA LYS A 849 17.58 0.27 -40.36
C LYS A 849 17.21 0.86 -38.99
N LYS A 850 18.06 0.77 -37.96
CA LYS A 850 17.78 1.38 -36.63
C LYS A 850 18.21 2.85 -36.52
N ARG A 851 19.18 3.32 -37.31
CA ARG A 851 19.62 4.75 -37.30
C ARG A 851 18.68 5.71 -38.02
N ALA A 852 17.81 5.23 -38.91
CA ALA A 852 16.89 6.08 -39.67
C ALA A 852 15.78 6.76 -38.82
N ALA A 853 15.62 6.38 -37.54
CA ALA A 853 14.59 6.91 -36.64
C ALA A 853 15.11 7.80 -35.50
N ALA A 854 16.42 7.80 -35.20
CA ALA A 854 17.02 8.61 -34.12
C ALA A 854 17.42 10.01 -34.63
N ALA A 855 17.48 11.03 -33.78
CA ALA A 855 17.97 12.36 -34.17
C ALA A 855 19.43 12.27 -34.70
N PRO A 856 19.85 13.08 -35.69
CA PRO A 856 21.23 13.07 -36.17
C PRO A 856 22.18 13.32 -34.99
N THR A 857 23.10 12.39 -34.79
CA THR A 857 24.06 12.38 -33.67
C THR A 857 25.35 13.12 -34.02
N HIS A 858 25.54 13.44 -35.30
CA HIS A 858 26.72 14.14 -35.81
C HIS A 858 26.34 15.19 -36.87
N PRO A 859 27.01 16.36 -36.94
CA PRO A 859 26.68 17.43 -37.89
C PRO A 859 26.69 17.05 -39.39
N LEU A 860 27.43 16.01 -39.75
CA LEU A 860 27.48 15.49 -41.13
C LEU A 860 26.25 14.64 -41.50
N GLU A 861 25.48 14.13 -40.54
CA GLU A 861 24.28 13.32 -40.82
C GLU A 861 23.13 14.21 -41.29
N ARG A 862 22.75 14.09 -42.57
CA ARG A 862 21.67 14.90 -43.18
C ARG A 862 20.62 14.01 -43.83
N ARG A 863 19.35 14.39 -43.72
CA ARG A 863 18.20 13.68 -44.30
C ARG A 863 17.60 14.44 -45.49
N HIS A 864 16.81 13.73 -46.30
CA HIS A 864 16.03 14.29 -47.40
C HIS A 864 16.88 15.01 -48.46
N ILE A 865 17.95 14.35 -48.89
CA ILE A 865 18.82 14.85 -49.95
C ILE A 865 18.13 14.66 -51.30
N SER A 866 18.03 15.73 -52.08
CA SER A 866 17.44 15.70 -53.43
C SER A 866 18.37 16.22 -54.52
N ARG A 867 19.49 16.85 -54.13
CA ARG A 867 20.57 17.36 -54.99
C ARG A 867 21.87 17.42 -54.17
N TRP A 868 23.02 17.54 -54.84
CA TRP A 868 24.32 17.69 -54.16
C TRP A 868 24.49 19.09 -53.55
N ASP A 869 23.96 19.33 -52.35
CA ASP A 869 23.98 20.65 -51.66
C ASP A 869 24.57 20.60 -50.23
N PHE A 870 25.37 19.57 -49.94
CA PHE A 870 25.92 19.29 -48.59
C PHE A 870 27.45 19.43 -48.50
N GLY A 871 28.08 20.02 -49.52
CA GLY A 871 29.53 20.25 -49.52
C GLY A 871 30.35 19.00 -49.85
N GLU A 872 31.55 18.92 -49.26
CA GLU A 872 32.50 17.83 -49.44
C GLU A 872 32.37 16.77 -48.33
N LEU A 873 32.41 15.49 -48.70
CA LEU A 873 32.32 14.37 -47.75
C LEU A 873 33.71 13.85 -47.37
N PRO A 874 34.15 13.99 -46.10
CA PRO A 874 35.48 13.56 -45.67
C PRO A 874 35.64 12.03 -45.68
N GLU A 875 36.89 11.54 -45.78
CA GLU A 875 37.19 10.10 -45.88
C GLU A 875 36.81 9.30 -44.65
N SER A 876 37.10 9.82 -43.45
CA SER A 876 36.70 9.27 -42.17
C SER A 876 36.59 10.37 -41.12
N ILE A 877 35.97 10.06 -39.98
CA ILE A 877 35.89 10.91 -38.80
C ILE A 877 36.14 10.07 -37.54
N GLU A 878 36.70 10.67 -36.50
CA GLU A 878 36.82 10.04 -35.18
C GLU A 878 35.69 10.51 -34.27
N VAL A 879 35.01 9.57 -33.61
CA VAL A 879 33.89 9.84 -32.71
C VAL A 879 34.12 9.13 -31.38
N GLU A 880 34.09 9.90 -30.31
CA GLU A 880 34.09 9.38 -28.94
C GLU A 880 32.68 8.95 -28.54
N ARG A 881 32.51 7.69 -28.15
CA ARG A 881 31.24 7.12 -27.64
C ARG A 881 31.50 6.35 -26.37
N HIS A 882 30.83 6.73 -25.27
CA HIS A 882 30.96 6.06 -23.97
C HIS A 882 32.42 5.93 -23.49
N ASN A 883 33.24 6.97 -23.67
CA ASN A 883 34.69 7.00 -23.42
C ASN A 883 35.52 6.00 -24.26
N ILE A 884 34.97 5.53 -25.38
CA ILE A 884 35.65 4.69 -26.38
C ILE A 884 35.77 5.53 -27.66
N ILE A 885 36.99 5.68 -28.17
CA ILE A 885 37.25 6.41 -29.42
C ILE A 885 37.08 5.44 -30.59
N VAL A 886 36.18 5.76 -31.54
CA VAL A 886 35.83 4.91 -32.70
C VAL A 886 35.92 5.71 -34.00
N THR A 887 36.53 5.16 -35.06
CA THR A 887 36.60 5.77 -36.40
C THR A 887 35.39 5.38 -37.24
N LEU A 888 34.70 6.35 -37.87
CA LEU A 888 33.51 6.18 -38.70
C LEU A 888 33.68 6.81 -40.10
N TYR A 889 32.89 6.36 -41.08
CA TYR A 889 33.02 6.71 -42.51
C TYR A 889 31.70 7.30 -43.06
N PRO A 890 31.67 8.56 -43.53
CA PRO A 890 30.46 9.16 -44.11
C PRO A 890 30.05 8.52 -45.45
N ALA A 891 28.74 8.29 -45.61
CA ALA A 891 28.20 7.66 -46.81
C ALA A 891 26.85 8.25 -47.24
N LEU A 892 26.62 8.39 -48.55
CA LEU A 892 25.31 8.76 -49.10
C LEU A 892 24.45 7.48 -49.22
N VAL A 893 23.46 7.32 -48.35
CA VAL A 893 22.64 6.11 -48.25
C VAL A 893 21.24 6.35 -48.84
N ALA A 894 20.86 5.53 -49.82
CA ALA A 894 19.49 5.43 -50.31
C ALA A 894 18.67 4.48 -49.44
N THR A 895 17.57 4.97 -48.87
CA THR A 895 16.62 4.15 -48.10
C THR A 895 15.24 4.20 -48.75
N ARG A 896 14.50 3.09 -48.71
CA ARG A 896 13.15 2.99 -49.30
C ARG A 896 12.12 2.94 -48.18
N LYS A 897 11.21 3.92 -48.12
CA LYS A 897 10.15 3.98 -47.09
C LYS A 897 8.81 4.22 -47.78
N LYS A 898 7.84 3.30 -47.59
CA LYS A 898 6.48 3.36 -48.20
C LYS A 898 6.46 3.61 -49.72
N GLY A 899 7.44 3.12 -50.45
CA GLY A 899 7.51 3.27 -51.92
C GLY A 899 8.30 4.49 -52.41
N GLU A 900 8.66 5.43 -51.52
CA GLU A 900 9.51 6.58 -51.85
C GLU A 900 10.99 6.33 -51.52
N HIS A 901 11.88 6.80 -52.40
CA HIS A 901 13.33 6.78 -52.20
C HIS A 901 13.74 8.03 -51.42
N THR A 902 14.29 7.86 -50.22
CA THR A 902 14.85 8.95 -49.41
C THR A 902 16.35 8.79 -49.29
N LEU A 903 17.09 9.81 -49.73
CA LEU A 903 18.54 9.87 -49.61
C LEU A 903 18.94 10.60 -48.32
N SER A 904 19.98 10.09 -47.66
CA SER A 904 20.54 10.66 -46.42
C SER A 904 22.03 10.42 -46.32
N ILE A 905 22.79 11.31 -45.69
CA ILE A 905 24.16 11.03 -45.26
C ILE A 905 24.11 10.31 -43.92
N GLN A 906 24.79 9.18 -43.83
CA GLN A 906 24.93 8.37 -42.62
C GLN A 906 26.40 8.06 -42.35
N LEU A 907 26.77 7.88 -41.09
CA LEU A 907 28.11 7.44 -40.70
C LEU A 907 28.10 5.91 -40.56
N LEU A 908 29.01 5.21 -41.23
CA LEU A 908 29.13 3.75 -41.22
C LEU A 908 30.46 3.30 -40.61
N ASP A 909 30.52 2.07 -40.13
CA ASP A 909 31.62 1.60 -39.28
C ASP A 909 32.85 1.12 -40.09
N THR A 910 32.70 0.82 -41.38
CA THR A 910 33.80 0.40 -42.25
C THR A 910 33.83 1.19 -43.58
N PRO A 911 35.03 1.39 -44.17
CA PRO A 911 35.16 2.13 -45.43
C PRO A 911 34.47 1.40 -46.59
N GLU A 912 34.49 0.08 -46.63
CA GLU A 912 33.87 -0.72 -47.70
C GLU A 912 32.34 -0.60 -47.67
N GLN A 913 31.74 -0.59 -46.48
CA GLN A 913 30.30 -0.38 -46.33
C GLN A 913 29.90 1.04 -46.74
N ALA A 914 30.70 2.04 -46.34
CA ALA A 914 30.50 3.42 -46.75
C ALA A 914 30.61 3.60 -48.26
N GLU A 915 31.55 2.91 -48.89
CA GLU A 915 31.76 2.98 -50.32
C GLU A 915 30.58 2.40 -51.10
N GLN A 916 30.19 1.15 -50.80
CA GLN A 916 29.08 0.47 -51.46
C GLN A 916 27.75 1.20 -51.26
N ALA A 917 27.50 1.71 -50.06
CA ALA A 917 26.29 2.47 -49.77
C ALA A 917 26.27 3.79 -50.57
N SER A 918 27.40 4.50 -50.62
CA SER A 918 27.56 5.75 -51.39
C SER A 918 27.39 5.54 -52.88
N GLN A 919 27.93 4.47 -53.46
CA GLN A 919 27.72 4.18 -54.87
C GLN A 919 26.23 4.04 -55.19
N ARG A 920 25.48 3.28 -54.38
CA ARG A 920 24.02 3.14 -54.54
C ARG A 920 23.28 4.46 -54.33
N GLY A 921 23.67 5.24 -53.32
CA GLY A 921 23.08 6.55 -53.05
C GLY A 921 23.28 7.55 -54.19
N ILE A 922 24.48 7.59 -54.76
CA ILE A 922 24.81 8.45 -55.92
C ILE A 922 24.04 8.00 -57.16
N THR A 923 23.91 6.69 -57.41
CA THR A 923 23.06 6.18 -58.49
C THR A 923 21.62 6.66 -58.34
N SER A 924 21.04 6.56 -57.13
CA SER A 924 19.68 7.04 -56.88
C SER A 924 19.54 8.56 -56.96
N LEU A 925 20.54 9.33 -56.52
CA LEU A 925 20.57 10.79 -56.66
C LEU A 925 20.55 11.20 -58.15
N PHE A 926 21.40 10.57 -58.96
CA PHE A 926 21.45 10.80 -60.39
C PHE A 926 20.12 10.48 -61.08
N GLN A 927 19.48 9.36 -60.72
CA GLN A 927 18.18 9.01 -61.28
C GLN A 927 17.09 10.00 -60.91
N GLN A 928 17.11 10.50 -59.67
CA GLN A 928 16.18 11.52 -59.22
C GLN A 928 16.38 12.85 -59.97
N GLU A 929 17.63 13.25 -60.22
CA GLU A 929 17.96 14.46 -60.97
C GLU A 929 17.64 14.35 -62.48
N GLN A 930 17.79 13.16 -63.07
CA GLN A 930 17.65 12.93 -64.52
C GLN A 930 16.35 12.20 -64.91
N GLN A 931 15.36 12.12 -64.02
CA GLN A 931 14.17 11.28 -64.16
C GLN A 931 13.45 11.43 -65.52
N SER A 932 13.27 12.66 -66.00
CA SER A 932 12.58 12.94 -67.27
C SER A 932 13.38 12.46 -68.49
N HIS A 933 14.71 12.61 -68.48
CA HIS A 933 15.60 12.15 -69.53
C HIS A 933 15.66 10.61 -69.59
N LEU A 934 15.75 9.97 -68.43
CA LEU A 934 15.78 8.51 -68.29
C LEU A 934 14.50 7.85 -68.82
N GLN A 935 13.33 8.41 -68.51
CA GLN A 935 12.05 7.90 -69.03
C GLN A 935 11.96 8.00 -70.55
N LYS A 936 12.53 9.05 -71.15
CA LYS A 936 12.58 9.21 -72.62
C LYS A 936 13.49 8.16 -73.26
N LEU A 937 14.68 7.93 -72.71
CA LEU A 937 15.62 6.91 -73.20
C LEU A 937 15.05 5.50 -73.11
N LEU A 938 14.39 5.16 -71.98
CA LEU A 938 13.74 3.86 -71.79
C LEU A 938 12.67 3.56 -72.86
N LYS A 939 11.93 4.57 -73.33
CA LYS A 939 10.93 4.39 -74.40
C LYS A 939 11.56 4.26 -75.79
N GLN A 940 12.75 4.85 -76.01
CA GLN A 940 13.41 4.86 -77.31
C GLN A 940 14.29 3.62 -77.55
N GLN A 941 14.93 3.10 -76.51
CA GLN A 941 15.99 2.10 -76.66
C GLN A 941 15.54 0.65 -76.39
N ILE A 942 14.39 0.45 -75.73
CA ILE A 942 13.95 -0.88 -75.27
C ILE A 942 12.47 -1.11 -75.55
N ASP A 943 12.14 -2.30 -76.06
CA ASP A 943 10.76 -2.79 -76.14
C ASP A 943 10.29 -3.29 -74.76
N GLN A 944 9.72 -2.37 -73.98
CA GLN A 944 9.25 -2.66 -72.62
C GLN A 944 8.10 -3.67 -72.59
N GLN A 945 7.24 -3.70 -73.63
CA GLN A 945 6.10 -4.62 -73.66
C GLN A 945 6.59 -6.07 -73.74
N LYS A 946 7.58 -6.33 -74.60
CA LYS A 946 8.17 -7.65 -74.81
C LYS A 946 8.91 -8.16 -73.57
N LEU A 947 9.68 -7.30 -72.91
CA LEU A 947 10.34 -7.64 -71.64
C LEU A 947 9.32 -7.99 -70.56
N CYS A 948 8.27 -7.18 -70.43
CA CYS A 948 7.29 -7.36 -69.38
C CYS A 948 6.46 -8.63 -69.57
N LEU A 949 6.09 -8.99 -70.80
CA LEU A 949 5.38 -10.24 -71.11
C LEU A 949 6.13 -11.48 -70.60
N HIS A 950 7.44 -11.58 -70.79
CA HIS A 950 8.23 -12.72 -70.33
C HIS A 950 8.49 -12.70 -68.81
N TYR A 951 8.36 -11.55 -68.15
CA TYR A 951 8.62 -11.40 -66.72
C TYR A 951 7.39 -11.56 -65.82
N LEU A 952 6.17 -11.59 -66.37
CA LEU A 952 4.91 -11.65 -65.61
C LEU A 952 4.85 -12.80 -64.59
N SER A 953 5.49 -13.94 -64.86
CA SER A 953 5.52 -15.09 -63.93
C SER A 953 6.56 -14.96 -62.81
N ILE A 954 7.45 -13.97 -62.87
CA ILE A 954 8.53 -13.72 -61.90
C ILE A 954 8.20 -12.51 -61.02
N GLY A 955 7.70 -11.42 -61.61
CA GLY A 955 7.40 -10.20 -60.88
C GLY A 955 6.67 -9.13 -61.70
N ARG A 956 6.60 -7.92 -61.15
CA ARG A 956 5.91 -6.78 -61.78
C ARG A 956 6.80 -6.14 -62.86
N CYS A 957 6.19 -5.77 -63.98
CA CYS A 957 6.83 -5.07 -65.10
C CYS A 957 7.61 -3.82 -64.64
N GLU A 958 6.99 -2.97 -63.82
CA GLU A 958 7.61 -1.77 -63.26
C GLU A 958 8.89 -2.09 -62.48
N ALA A 959 8.91 -3.19 -61.72
CA ALA A 959 10.08 -3.59 -60.95
C ALA A 959 11.24 -4.03 -61.86
N LEU A 960 10.97 -4.72 -62.98
CA LEU A 960 12.00 -5.09 -63.96
C LEU A 960 12.58 -3.86 -64.65
N ILE A 961 11.72 -2.91 -65.07
CA ILE A 961 12.19 -1.70 -65.73
C ILE A 961 13.04 -0.86 -64.77
N GLN A 962 12.66 -0.77 -63.50
CA GLN A 962 13.47 -0.12 -62.46
C GLN A 962 14.77 -0.86 -62.19
N ASP A 963 14.76 -2.20 -62.18
CA ASP A 963 15.96 -3.03 -61.99
C ASP A 963 16.97 -2.85 -63.12
N LEU A 964 16.48 -2.83 -64.36
CA LEU A 964 17.28 -2.54 -65.54
C LEU A 964 17.86 -1.13 -65.50
N LEU A 965 17.01 -0.13 -65.18
CA LEU A 965 17.44 1.26 -65.09
C LEU A 965 18.50 1.46 -63.99
N GLN A 966 18.33 0.84 -62.83
CA GLN A 966 19.30 0.89 -61.72
C GLN A 966 20.64 0.29 -62.14
N THR A 967 20.61 -0.89 -62.77
CA THR A 967 21.82 -1.59 -63.22
C THR A 967 22.58 -0.77 -64.28
N THR A 968 21.86 -0.25 -65.28
CA THR A 968 22.47 0.53 -66.37
C THR A 968 23.01 1.86 -65.88
N THR A 969 22.30 2.52 -64.96
CA THR A 969 22.74 3.80 -64.39
C THR A 969 23.96 3.61 -63.50
N HIS A 970 23.99 2.56 -62.68
CA HIS A 970 25.14 2.23 -61.85
C HIS A 970 26.38 1.97 -62.72
N ALA A 971 26.25 1.16 -63.79
CA ALA A 971 27.33 0.87 -64.73
C ALA A 971 27.83 2.13 -65.48
N ALA A 972 26.96 3.10 -65.75
CA ALA A 972 27.34 4.36 -66.38
C ALA A 972 28.09 5.32 -65.44
N LEU A 973 27.79 5.27 -64.13
CA LEU A 973 28.42 6.12 -63.12
C LEU A 973 29.73 5.53 -62.58
N PHE A 974 29.82 4.21 -62.46
CA PHE A 974 30.93 3.52 -61.80
C PHE A 974 31.56 2.48 -62.72
N THR A 975 32.80 2.74 -63.15
CA THR A 975 33.68 1.74 -63.78
C THR A 975 34.65 1.17 -62.75
N ALA A 976 35.29 0.04 -63.06
CA ALA A 976 36.15 -0.69 -62.11
C ALA A 976 37.27 0.15 -61.44
N ASP A 977 37.75 1.19 -62.11
CA ASP A 977 38.87 2.04 -61.64
C ASP A 977 38.42 3.42 -61.11
N SER A 978 37.13 3.59 -60.82
CA SER A 978 36.56 4.88 -60.47
C SER A 978 36.44 5.13 -58.97
N SER A 979 37.15 6.13 -58.44
CA SER A 979 36.93 6.61 -57.06
C SER A 979 35.56 7.28 -56.90
N LEU A 980 35.02 7.22 -55.67
CA LEU A 980 33.76 7.88 -55.33
C LEU A 980 33.82 9.40 -55.48
N PRO A 981 32.81 10.04 -56.10
CA PRO A 981 32.63 11.48 -56.01
C PRO A 981 32.42 11.89 -54.54
N ARG A 982 33.30 12.76 -54.02
CA ARG A 982 33.18 13.34 -52.67
C ARG A 982 32.82 14.83 -52.67
N SER A 983 32.85 15.49 -53.84
CA SER A 983 32.52 16.91 -54.02
C SER A 983 31.50 17.11 -55.14
N SER A 984 30.81 18.26 -55.12
CA SER A 984 29.81 18.62 -56.14
C SER A 984 30.41 18.66 -57.55
N ALA A 985 31.66 19.12 -57.68
CA ALA A 985 32.33 19.21 -58.98
C ALA A 985 32.60 17.82 -59.58
N HIS A 986 33.13 16.89 -58.77
CA HIS A 986 33.36 15.50 -59.20
C HIS A 986 32.05 14.78 -59.54
N TYR A 987 30.97 15.02 -58.78
CA TYR A 987 29.67 14.46 -59.08
C TYR A 987 29.11 14.97 -60.42
N GLN A 988 29.14 16.29 -60.66
CA GLN A 988 28.64 16.87 -61.92
C GLN A 988 29.42 16.37 -63.15
N GLN A 989 30.75 16.29 -63.05
CA GLN A 989 31.58 15.75 -64.13
C GLN A 989 31.20 14.29 -64.44
N ARG A 990 31.00 13.48 -63.40
CA ARG A 990 30.61 12.09 -63.55
C ARG A 990 29.22 11.93 -64.16
N SER A 991 28.26 12.73 -63.72
CA SER A 991 26.89 12.74 -64.24
C SER A 991 26.87 13.05 -65.74
N LYS A 992 27.71 13.98 -66.22
CA LYS A 992 27.81 14.29 -67.65
C LYS A 992 28.32 13.11 -68.47
N GLN A 993 29.39 12.44 -68.01
CA GLN A 993 29.94 11.24 -68.67
C GLN A 993 28.94 10.07 -68.69
N ALA A 994 28.19 9.89 -67.59
CA ALA A 994 27.17 8.86 -67.51
C ALA A 994 26.05 9.10 -68.54
N LEU A 995 25.59 10.34 -68.73
CA LEU A 995 24.56 10.68 -69.72
C LEU A 995 24.98 10.36 -71.17
N GLU A 996 26.27 10.50 -71.52
CA GLU A 996 26.79 10.19 -72.86
C GLU A 996 26.79 8.69 -73.16
N THR A 997 27.10 7.86 -72.15
CA THR A 997 27.24 6.39 -72.31
C THR A 997 25.91 5.64 -72.11
N LEU A 998 24.98 6.22 -71.36
CA LEU A 998 23.73 5.58 -70.94
C LEU A 998 22.89 4.97 -72.07
N PRO A 999 22.67 5.63 -73.23
CA PRO A 999 21.85 5.05 -74.30
C PRO A 999 22.39 3.71 -74.82
N SER A 1000 23.71 3.61 -74.98
CA SER A 1000 24.39 2.41 -75.47
C SER A 1000 24.32 1.26 -74.46
N LEU A 1001 24.55 1.55 -73.18
CA LEU A 1001 24.47 0.57 -72.09
C LEU A 1001 23.03 0.06 -71.90
N LEU A 1002 22.05 0.96 -71.98
CA LEU A 1002 20.64 0.62 -71.85
C LEU A 1002 20.17 -0.33 -72.95
N LEU A 1003 20.58 -0.07 -74.20
CA LEU A 1003 20.31 -0.97 -75.33
C LEU A 1003 21.00 -2.33 -75.16
N HIS A 1004 22.26 -2.34 -74.71
CA HIS A 1004 23.03 -3.57 -74.49
C HIS A 1004 22.40 -4.46 -73.41
N TYR A 1005 22.22 -3.93 -72.19
CA TYR A 1005 21.62 -4.67 -71.09
C TYR A 1005 20.15 -5.00 -71.33
N GLY A 1006 19.41 -4.16 -72.06
CA GLY A 1006 18.05 -4.44 -72.50
C GLY A 1006 17.98 -5.70 -73.37
N LYS A 1007 18.86 -5.85 -74.37
CA LYS A 1007 18.94 -7.05 -75.23
C LYS A 1007 19.33 -8.30 -74.46
N VAL A 1008 20.31 -8.20 -73.56
CA VAL A 1008 20.72 -9.32 -72.69
C VAL A 1008 19.55 -9.79 -71.81
N THR A 1009 18.84 -8.84 -71.21
CA THR A 1009 17.66 -9.11 -70.37
C THR A 1009 16.56 -9.78 -71.18
N GLU A 1010 16.29 -9.29 -72.40
CA GLU A 1010 15.28 -9.88 -73.29
C GLU A 1010 15.61 -11.33 -73.64
N ALA A 1011 16.86 -11.61 -74.02
CA ALA A 1011 17.31 -12.95 -74.35
C ALA A 1011 17.19 -13.90 -73.15
N ALA A 1012 17.63 -13.48 -71.97
CA ALA A 1012 17.55 -14.27 -70.75
C ALA A 1012 16.10 -14.58 -70.35
N LEU A 1013 15.21 -13.57 -70.35
CA LEU A 1013 13.81 -13.75 -69.99
C LEU A 1013 13.05 -14.62 -70.98
N LYS A 1014 13.37 -14.52 -72.28
CA LYS A 1014 12.80 -15.40 -73.30
C LYS A 1014 13.19 -16.87 -73.05
N SER A 1015 14.47 -17.16 -72.83
CA SER A 1015 14.95 -18.51 -72.52
C SER A 1015 14.35 -19.06 -71.23
N HIS A 1016 14.26 -18.23 -70.18
CA HIS A 1016 13.60 -18.59 -68.93
C HIS A 1016 12.13 -18.96 -69.15
N HIS A 1017 11.37 -18.14 -69.89
CA HIS A 1017 9.96 -18.40 -70.15
C HIS A 1017 9.74 -19.73 -70.90
N GLN A 1018 10.60 -20.03 -71.88
CA GLN A 1018 10.58 -21.29 -72.62
C GLN A 1018 10.86 -22.50 -71.72
N LEU A 1019 11.88 -22.44 -70.88
CA LEU A 1019 12.23 -23.50 -69.93
C LEU A 1019 11.11 -23.77 -68.91
N MET A 1020 10.54 -22.70 -68.33
CA MET A 1020 9.45 -22.83 -67.37
C MET A 1020 8.18 -23.42 -67.99
N ARG A 1021 7.97 -23.23 -69.29
CA ARG A 1021 6.88 -23.90 -70.03
C ARG A 1021 7.18 -25.38 -70.27
N GLN A 1022 8.41 -25.73 -70.64
CA GLN A 1022 8.84 -27.14 -70.83
C GLN A 1022 8.73 -27.95 -69.52
N LEU A 1023 9.01 -27.34 -68.36
CA LEU A 1023 8.93 -27.99 -67.05
C LEU A 1023 7.50 -28.25 -66.54
N LYS A 1024 6.45 -27.71 -67.19
CA LYS A 1024 5.03 -27.92 -66.82
C LYS A 1024 4.39 -29.17 -67.46
N GLY A 1025 5.12 -29.93 -68.28
CA GLY A 1025 4.63 -31.19 -68.88
C GLY A 1025 4.44 -32.33 -67.88
N SER A 1026 3.82 -33.44 -68.29
CA SER A 1026 3.63 -34.65 -67.47
C SER A 1026 4.97 -35.33 -67.17
N VAL A 1027 5.49 -35.18 -65.95
CA VAL A 1027 6.76 -35.77 -65.49
C VAL A 1027 6.50 -37.09 -64.76
N SER A 1028 7.32 -38.12 -65.04
CA SER A 1028 7.25 -39.40 -64.33
C SER A 1028 7.65 -39.27 -62.84
N PRO A 1029 7.04 -40.05 -61.92
CA PRO A 1029 7.32 -39.94 -60.48
C PRO A 1029 8.80 -40.09 -60.10
N THR A 1030 9.56 -40.85 -60.88
CA THR A 1030 11.00 -41.10 -60.66
C THR A 1030 11.90 -39.94 -61.11
N GLN A 1031 11.37 -38.98 -61.87
CA GLN A 1031 12.07 -37.80 -62.38
C GLN A 1031 11.65 -36.49 -61.69
N LEU A 1032 10.60 -36.52 -60.85
CA LEU A 1032 10.09 -35.36 -60.12
C LEU A 1032 11.18 -34.61 -59.34
N MET A 1033 12.04 -35.34 -58.62
CA MET A 1033 13.14 -34.74 -57.85
C MET A 1033 14.17 -34.04 -58.74
N THR A 1034 14.50 -34.60 -59.91
CA THR A 1034 15.45 -33.98 -60.85
C THR A 1034 14.86 -32.72 -61.48
N TYR A 1035 13.59 -32.77 -61.91
CA TYR A 1035 12.89 -31.60 -62.46
C TYR A 1035 12.75 -30.50 -61.41
N SER A 1036 12.47 -30.84 -60.15
CA SER A 1036 12.44 -29.88 -59.05
C SER A 1036 13.79 -29.20 -58.83
N LYS A 1037 14.91 -29.96 -58.89
CA LYS A 1037 16.26 -29.39 -58.77
C LYS A 1037 16.64 -28.50 -59.96
N ILE A 1038 16.21 -28.84 -61.19
CA ILE A 1038 16.43 -28.01 -62.37
C ILE A 1038 15.62 -26.72 -62.28
N LYS A 1039 14.35 -26.81 -61.86
CA LYS A 1039 13.51 -25.63 -61.61
C LYS A 1039 14.15 -24.70 -60.58
N SER A 1040 14.59 -25.25 -59.45
CA SER A 1040 15.30 -24.48 -58.42
C SER A 1040 16.57 -23.81 -58.96
N HIS A 1041 17.34 -24.48 -59.82
CA HIS A 1041 18.50 -23.87 -60.47
C HIS A 1041 18.12 -22.69 -61.38
N ILE A 1042 17.08 -22.82 -62.20
CA ILE A 1042 16.59 -21.71 -63.05
C ILE A 1042 16.17 -20.51 -62.18
N GLU A 1043 15.46 -20.78 -61.08
CA GLU A 1043 15.03 -19.76 -60.11
C GLU A 1043 16.23 -19.10 -59.39
N THR A 1044 17.42 -19.71 -59.39
CA THR A 1044 18.65 -19.05 -58.90
C THR A 1044 19.35 -18.15 -59.93
N LEU A 1045 19.00 -18.27 -61.23
CA LEU A 1045 19.56 -17.44 -62.30
C LEU A 1045 18.65 -16.25 -62.61
N ILE A 1046 17.33 -16.45 -62.59
CA ILE A 1046 16.33 -15.41 -62.85
C ILE A 1046 15.34 -15.36 -61.69
N TYR A 1047 15.39 -14.27 -60.96
CA TYR A 1047 14.58 -14.00 -59.76
C TYR A 1047 14.30 -12.48 -59.65
N PRO A 1048 13.43 -12.03 -58.72
CA PRO A 1048 13.18 -10.60 -58.57
C PRO A 1048 14.44 -9.77 -58.26
N ASN A 1049 14.73 -8.76 -59.08
CA ASN A 1049 15.92 -7.89 -59.01
C ASN A 1049 17.25 -8.55 -59.42
N PHE A 1050 17.22 -9.58 -60.27
CA PHE A 1050 18.42 -10.30 -60.69
C PHE A 1050 19.44 -9.44 -61.44
N LEU A 1051 19.04 -8.33 -62.10
CA LEU A 1051 19.97 -7.50 -62.87
C LEU A 1051 20.95 -6.78 -61.95
N GLN A 1052 20.46 -6.18 -60.86
CA GLN A 1052 21.31 -5.53 -59.85
C GLN A 1052 22.18 -6.50 -59.06
N GLN A 1053 21.69 -7.72 -58.84
CA GLN A 1053 22.36 -8.71 -58.00
C GLN A 1053 23.38 -9.56 -58.78
N THR A 1054 23.31 -9.57 -60.11
CA THR A 1054 24.27 -10.26 -60.96
C THR A 1054 25.45 -9.33 -61.25
N PRO A 1055 26.70 -9.72 -60.94
CA PRO A 1055 27.86 -8.89 -61.26
C PRO A 1055 27.95 -8.63 -62.76
N ALA A 1056 28.41 -7.43 -63.14
CA ALA A 1056 28.43 -6.97 -64.53
C ALA A 1056 29.20 -7.92 -65.49
N GLU A 1057 30.22 -8.64 -64.99
CA GLU A 1057 30.98 -9.64 -65.77
C GLU A 1057 30.12 -10.85 -66.17
N TRP A 1058 29.17 -11.25 -65.32
CA TRP A 1058 28.38 -12.47 -65.49
C TRP A 1058 26.99 -12.22 -66.05
N LEU A 1059 26.49 -10.98 -65.97
CA LEU A 1059 25.16 -10.63 -66.47
C LEU A 1059 24.96 -10.93 -67.96
N PRO A 1060 25.92 -10.65 -68.87
CA PRO A 1060 25.84 -11.06 -70.28
C PRO A 1060 25.80 -12.58 -70.52
N GLU A 1061 26.21 -13.38 -69.55
CA GLU A 1061 26.29 -14.85 -69.66
C GLU A 1061 24.99 -15.56 -69.26
N LEU A 1062 24.04 -14.86 -68.61
CA LEU A 1062 22.77 -15.47 -68.18
C LEU A 1062 22.03 -16.20 -69.30
N PRO A 1063 21.92 -15.66 -70.54
CA PRO A 1063 21.33 -16.40 -71.65
C PRO A 1063 22.04 -17.73 -71.93
N ARG A 1064 23.39 -17.76 -71.86
CA ARG A 1064 24.18 -18.98 -72.08
C ARG A 1064 23.95 -20.02 -70.97
N TYR A 1065 23.85 -19.59 -69.71
CA TYR A 1065 23.54 -20.50 -68.61
C TYR A 1065 22.14 -21.11 -68.71
N LEU A 1066 21.14 -20.30 -69.10
CA LEU A 1066 19.80 -20.82 -69.34
C LEU A 1066 19.78 -21.78 -70.54
N GLN A 1067 20.52 -21.50 -71.60
CA GLN A 1067 20.69 -22.43 -72.72
C GLN A 1067 21.36 -23.74 -72.30
N ALA A 1068 22.31 -23.71 -71.36
CA ALA A 1068 22.91 -24.91 -70.79
C ALA A 1068 21.89 -25.77 -70.02
N VAL A 1069 20.93 -25.13 -69.33
CA VAL A 1069 19.82 -25.82 -68.68
C VAL A 1069 18.89 -26.45 -69.70
N GLU A 1070 18.61 -25.78 -70.82
CA GLU A 1070 17.81 -26.33 -71.93
C GLU A 1070 18.45 -27.60 -72.48
N LYS A 1071 19.76 -27.57 -72.77
CA LYS A 1071 20.52 -28.74 -73.23
C LYS A 1071 20.53 -29.88 -72.21
N ARG A 1072 20.57 -29.55 -70.91
CA ARG A 1072 20.45 -30.55 -69.85
C ARG A 1072 19.08 -31.26 -69.89
N LEU A 1073 17.99 -30.51 -70.06
CA LEU A 1073 16.64 -31.08 -70.13
C LEU A 1073 16.47 -31.98 -71.36
N GLU A 1074 17.00 -31.59 -72.52
CA GLU A 1074 17.02 -32.42 -73.73
C GLU A 1074 17.76 -33.76 -73.49
N LYS A 1075 18.96 -33.71 -72.90
CA LYS A 1075 19.78 -34.91 -72.63
C LYS A 1075 19.20 -35.78 -71.51
N LEU A 1076 18.51 -35.18 -70.54
CA LEU A 1076 17.86 -35.90 -69.43
C LEU A 1076 16.79 -36.87 -69.93
N GLN A 1077 16.04 -36.52 -70.99
CA GLN A 1077 15.05 -37.41 -71.59
C GLN A 1077 15.69 -38.63 -72.25
N GLN A 1078 16.90 -38.48 -72.78
CA GLN A 1078 17.63 -39.54 -73.49
C GLN A 1078 18.40 -40.48 -72.54
N ASN A 1079 19.06 -39.94 -71.51
CA ASN A 1079 19.86 -40.73 -70.58
C ASN A 1079 19.77 -40.21 -69.13
N PRO A 1080 18.74 -40.62 -68.38
CA PRO A 1080 18.54 -40.20 -66.99
C PRO A 1080 19.65 -40.65 -66.03
N GLN A 1081 20.31 -41.78 -66.31
CA GLN A 1081 21.36 -42.32 -65.43
C GLN A 1081 22.65 -41.49 -65.52
N ALA A 1082 23.02 -41.03 -66.72
CA ALA A 1082 24.18 -40.14 -66.91
C ALA A 1082 23.95 -38.77 -66.25
N ASP A 1083 22.73 -38.22 -66.30
CA ASP A 1083 22.41 -36.98 -65.57
C ASP A 1083 22.58 -37.16 -64.05
N ARG A 1084 22.10 -38.28 -63.48
CA ARG A 1084 22.28 -38.58 -62.05
C ARG A 1084 23.74 -38.63 -61.64
N GLN A 1085 24.60 -39.27 -62.43
CA GLN A 1085 26.05 -39.33 -62.15
C GLN A 1085 26.70 -37.94 -62.17
N ARG A 1086 26.37 -37.11 -63.16
CA ARG A 1086 26.89 -35.72 -63.25
C ARG A 1086 26.34 -34.85 -62.13
N ALA A 1087 25.07 -35.03 -61.74
CA ALA A 1087 24.47 -34.34 -60.60
C ALA A 1087 25.15 -34.71 -59.27
N GLN A 1088 25.58 -35.96 -59.09
CA GLN A 1088 26.37 -36.39 -57.94
C GLN A 1088 27.76 -35.75 -57.90
N GLN A 1089 28.37 -35.45 -59.05
CA GLN A 1089 29.64 -34.71 -59.10
C GLN A 1089 29.47 -33.23 -58.72
N LEU A 1090 28.31 -32.65 -59.01
CA LEU A 1090 28.00 -31.25 -58.69
C LEU A 1090 27.64 -31.06 -57.21
N ALA A 1091 26.94 -32.02 -56.60
CA ALA A 1091 26.39 -31.88 -55.24
C ALA A 1091 27.41 -31.46 -54.15
N PRO A 1092 28.65 -32.00 -54.09
CA PRO A 1092 29.65 -31.58 -53.12
C PRO A 1092 30.08 -30.11 -53.25
N HIS A 1093 29.80 -29.47 -54.38
CA HIS A 1093 30.16 -28.09 -54.65
C HIS A 1093 29.00 -27.12 -54.45
N TRP A 1094 27.78 -27.55 -54.81
CA TRP A 1094 26.59 -26.73 -54.69
C TRP A 1094 25.94 -26.81 -53.31
N ASP A 1095 25.81 -28.01 -52.71
CA ASP A 1095 25.08 -28.18 -51.45
C ASP A 1095 25.74 -27.43 -50.27
N PRO A 1096 27.08 -27.39 -50.12
CA PRO A 1096 27.72 -26.58 -49.08
C PRO A 1096 27.58 -25.08 -49.34
N PHE A 1097 27.57 -24.69 -50.62
CA PHE A 1097 27.37 -23.29 -51.02
C PHE A 1097 25.94 -22.85 -50.69
N GLU A 1098 24.93 -23.64 -51.05
CA GLU A 1098 23.52 -23.36 -50.79
C GLU A 1098 23.23 -23.22 -49.28
N LYS A 1099 23.88 -24.03 -48.43
CA LYS A 1099 23.77 -23.91 -46.96
C LYS A 1099 24.39 -22.62 -46.39
N ARG A 1100 25.39 -22.05 -47.07
CA ARG A 1100 26.16 -20.90 -46.58
C ARG A 1100 25.84 -19.60 -47.32
N ILE A 1101 25.00 -19.64 -48.35
CA ILE A 1101 24.65 -18.45 -49.14
C ILE A 1101 23.97 -17.35 -48.31
N HIS A 1102 23.30 -17.72 -47.22
CA HIS A 1102 22.70 -16.77 -46.28
C HIS A 1102 23.72 -16.15 -45.30
N ASP A 1103 24.88 -16.80 -45.11
CA ASP A 1103 25.84 -16.46 -44.06
C ASP A 1103 27.15 -15.86 -44.62
N ASN A 1104 27.42 -16.02 -45.92
CA ASN A 1104 28.63 -15.51 -46.57
C ASN A 1104 28.31 -14.87 -47.93
N HIS A 1105 28.57 -13.56 -48.04
CA HIS A 1105 28.42 -12.79 -49.27
C HIS A 1105 29.75 -12.18 -49.75
N SER A 1106 30.89 -12.73 -49.30
CA SER A 1106 32.20 -12.20 -49.69
C SER A 1106 32.39 -12.24 -51.23
N PRO A 1107 33.15 -11.30 -51.81
CA PRO A 1107 33.39 -11.28 -53.26
C PRO A 1107 33.94 -12.60 -53.79
N GLN A 1108 34.84 -13.25 -53.04
CA GLN A 1108 35.40 -14.55 -53.40
C GLN A 1108 34.35 -15.67 -53.32
N PHE A 1109 33.41 -15.60 -52.38
CA PHE A 1109 32.31 -16.56 -52.26
C PHE A 1109 31.30 -16.41 -53.40
N MET A 1110 31.03 -15.16 -53.81
CA MET A 1110 30.24 -14.85 -55.00
C MET A 1110 30.97 -15.24 -56.29
N GLU A 1111 32.30 -15.14 -56.36
CA GLU A 1111 33.07 -15.66 -57.48
C GLU A 1111 32.95 -17.18 -57.59
N TYR A 1112 33.03 -17.90 -56.46
CA TYR A 1112 32.82 -19.34 -56.42
C TYR A 1112 31.43 -19.74 -56.94
N ARG A 1113 30.37 -18.99 -56.58
CA ARG A 1113 29.01 -19.19 -57.11
C ARG A 1113 28.97 -19.21 -58.64
N TRP A 1114 29.66 -18.29 -59.30
CA TRP A 1114 29.70 -18.24 -60.77
C TRP A 1114 30.62 -19.29 -61.38
N MET A 1115 31.71 -19.63 -60.71
CA MET A 1115 32.54 -20.77 -61.12
C MET A 1115 31.77 -22.10 -61.04
N VAL A 1116 30.81 -22.25 -60.12
CA VAL A 1116 29.91 -23.42 -60.10
C VAL A 1116 28.96 -23.44 -61.31
N GLU A 1117 28.53 -22.28 -61.83
CA GLU A 1117 27.76 -22.24 -63.09
C GLU A 1117 28.60 -22.66 -64.28
N GLU A 1118 29.85 -22.20 -64.37
CA GLU A 1118 30.77 -22.68 -65.39
C GLU A 1118 30.95 -24.21 -65.30
N PHE A 1119 31.00 -24.76 -64.08
CA PHE A 1119 31.10 -26.19 -63.89
C PHE A 1119 29.82 -26.92 -64.35
N ARG A 1120 28.64 -26.35 -64.10
CA ARG A 1120 27.37 -26.88 -64.64
C ARG A 1120 27.38 -26.90 -66.17
N VAL A 1121 27.87 -25.85 -66.83
CA VAL A 1121 28.04 -25.84 -68.29
C VAL A 1121 28.98 -26.97 -68.73
N SER A 1122 30.14 -27.12 -68.08
CA SER A 1122 31.11 -28.18 -68.39
C SER A 1122 30.60 -29.62 -68.19
N LEU A 1123 29.63 -29.82 -67.28
CA LEU A 1123 29.05 -31.14 -67.02
C LEU A 1123 27.88 -31.46 -67.97
N PHE A 1124 26.98 -30.50 -68.19
CA PHE A 1124 25.70 -30.77 -68.84
C PHE A 1124 25.62 -30.28 -70.29
N ALA A 1125 26.41 -29.27 -70.67
CA ALA A 1125 26.35 -28.63 -71.98
C ALA A 1125 27.75 -28.23 -72.49
N GLN A 1126 28.64 -29.22 -72.62
CA GLN A 1126 30.03 -29.03 -73.05
C GLN A 1126 30.16 -28.27 -74.38
N GLU A 1127 29.20 -28.48 -75.29
CA GLU A 1127 29.15 -27.81 -76.59
C GLU A 1127 29.01 -26.28 -76.53
N LEU A 1128 28.56 -25.71 -75.39
CA LEU A 1128 28.40 -24.25 -75.24
C LEU A 1128 29.69 -23.55 -74.83
N GLY A 1129 30.72 -24.28 -74.39
CA GLY A 1129 31.98 -23.72 -73.89
C GLY A 1129 31.84 -23.00 -72.53
N THR A 1130 32.96 -22.89 -71.81
CA THR A 1130 33.04 -22.18 -70.52
C THR A 1130 33.77 -20.85 -70.67
N LYS A 1131 33.31 -19.81 -69.97
CA LYS A 1131 33.95 -18.47 -69.97
C LYS A 1131 35.26 -18.47 -69.20
N LYS A 1132 35.30 -19.18 -68.08
CA LYS A 1132 36.50 -19.41 -67.27
C LYS A 1132 36.74 -20.91 -67.14
N SER A 1133 38.00 -21.32 -67.28
CA SER A 1133 38.34 -22.75 -67.20
C SER A 1133 38.11 -23.30 -65.79
N VAL A 1134 37.32 -24.38 -65.70
CA VAL A 1134 36.80 -24.91 -64.44
C VAL A 1134 36.95 -26.43 -64.36
N SER A 1135 37.18 -26.94 -63.14
CA SER A 1135 37.18 -28.37 -62.81
C SER A 1135 36.81 -28.57 -61.34
N ALA A 1136 36.43 -29.79 -60.96
CA ALA A 1136 36.10 -30.13 -59.57
C ALA A 1136 37.24 -29.79 -58.60
N ASP A 1137 38.50 -30.06 -58.96
CA ASP A 1137 39.66 -29.73 -58.11
C ASP A 1137 39.91 -28.23 -57.99
N ARG A 1138 39.63 -27.44 -59.03
CA ARG A 1138 39.71 -25.98 -58.95
C ARG A 1138 38.63 -25.42 -58.03
N LEU A 1139 37.41 -25.95 -58.10
CA LEU A 1139 36.36 -25.60 -57.14
C LEU A 1139 36.77 -25.99 -55.71
N LYS A 1140 37.32 -27.19 -55.45
CA LYS A 1140 37.82 -27.54 -54.10
C LYS A 1140 38.89 -26.58 -53.60
N LYS A 1141 39.83 -26.16 -54.47
CA LYS A 1141 40.88 -25.20 -54.10
C LYS A 1141 40.32 -23.81 -53.82
N LEU A 1142 39.36 -23.33 -54.62
CA LEU A 1142 38.66 -22.08 -54.37
C LEU A 1142 37.88 -22.15 -53.06
N TRP A 1143 37.14 -23.24 -52.82
CA TRP A 1143 36.39 -23.44 -51.58
C TRP A 1143 37.27 -23.52 -50.32
N LYS A 1144 38.49 -24.05 -50.41
CA LYS A 1144 39.46 -24.03 -49.29
C LYS A 1144 40.03 -22.64 -48.98
N LYS A 1145 39.93 -21.70 -49.93
CA LYS A 1145 40.37 -20.31 -49.76
C LYS A 1145 39.26 -19.41 -49.21
N LEU A 1146 38.02 -19.89 -49.21
CA LEU A 1146 36.83 -19.29 -48.59
C LEU A 1146 36.68 -19.82 -47.17
#